data_AF-A0A364MZB1-F1
#
_entry.id   AF-A0A364MZB1-F1
#
_cell.length_a   1.000
_cell.length_b   1.000
_cell.length_c   1.000
_cell.angle_alpha   90.00
_cell.angle_beta   90.00
_cell.angle_gamma   90.00
#
_symmetry.space_group_name_H-M   'P 1'
#
loop_
_entity.id
_entity.type
_entity.pdbx_description
1 polymer ?
#
loop_
_entity_poly.entity_id
_entity_poly.type
_entity_poly.pdbx_seq_one_letter_code
_entity_poly.pdbx_strand_id
1 'polypeptide(L)'
;MATRSIPASITRRLLTTPRSTPIATRSFACASSRTRNVSALYRPAVRVAGQRRCLSTTPRQRLAAVDDTFDPKTIERESDEVDVLIVGGGPAGLSAAIKLKQIATAAGNEDFRVLVLEKAGELGDHIVSGNVIEPSALDELLPDWRSEDNLNRFADITPAKEDHMFFMTKDRAIPLPKPPQMNNHGNFIISLNQMVKWLGERAEEAGVEVYPGFAASEILYNHEGVVTGVATNDLGISREGKAKDSFERGMEFHARVTLLGEGCHGSLSKQIIKKYDLRRDSQHQTYGLGIKEVWEVQPEKFKSGLVVHSMGYPLPKDTYGGAWMYHFGDNLVSIGLVVGLDYPNPWLAPYGEFQKMKHHPYYQDVLEGGKCISYGARTLVEGGFQSIPKLAFPGGALLGDAAGLLNLPKIKGTHNAMRSGMLAAEATWDALQANTDGGTVFLYDYEDKMRKSSIWSELKTVRNMRPSFHTPLGVYGGIMYSGLEAYLLRGKAPWTLKHGKPDHAATKTADECQKIEYPKPDGKISFDILTSVSRSGTNHEEDQPCHLQVKDYDAHAEKEWPRYKGVENRFCPAGVYEYVEDDSKELGVRFQINAQNCVHCKTCDIKVPDQDINWQTPQGGEGPKFFTATLPPAPKVISKSFTATTITMTEVSSTRLYLGNLPRNATKADVEGHFSTHGTGDITEIKLMNGFGFIEYKDAMDARDVVPDGSDFMGERLIVQFARGSRARNENFTPHERVPPRPRRTPYRMRIANLPVETSWQDLKDFARQSGLDVVYSEVGRERDGTGFVEYETAADLKTAVEKLDRREFKGQEVTCIQDVSDPPPPPPFKPRAPYGGPGGPDDRGRDRYRSRSPMGRRGYPPAPYDDYYDRRGPPRGYSPRRDDYRRRTPPREFYDRRDGGYGRSPPRGRMPDEYGPPRPRYPDDPYDARAGPPPRRYDDPYMNGHGRPYDGGRPPSPRGARPRSPGGRPPYDAAPADYPPRGRY
;
A
#
# COMPACT_ATOMS: atom_id res chain seq x y z
N MET A 1 38.57 -42.63 -8.81
CA MET A 1 39.23 -43.65 -7.97
C MET A 1 38.63 -43.49 -6.57
N ALA A 2 37.74 -44.39 -6.16
CA ALA A 2 38.05 -45.68 -5.51
C ALA A 2 38.18 -45.48 -3.98
N THR A 3 37.09 -45.37 -3.20
CA THR A 3 36.05 -46.36 -2.78
C THR A 3 36.44 -47.21 -1.56
N ARG A 4 35.41 -47.54 -0.75
CA ARG A 4 35.38 -48.45 0.43
C ARG A 4 35.97 -47.91 1.74
N SER A 5 35.55 -48.33 2.95
CA SER A 5 34.23 -48.66 3.57
C SER A 5 34.46 -49.45 4.88
N ILE A 6 33.57 -49.34 5.89
CA ILE A 6 33.13 -50.37 6.90
C ILE A 6 32.65 -49.66 8.21
N PRO A 7 31.70 -50.22 9.01
CA PRO A 7 30.81 -49.44 9.88
C PRO A 7 30.86 -49.78 11.39
N ALA A 8 29.88 -49.28 12.16
CA ALA A 8 29.76 -49.41 13.62
C ALA A 8 28.95 -50.63 14.11
N SER A 9 29.10 -51.02 15.39
CA SER A 9 28.03 -51.63 16.20
C SER A 9 28.32 -51.74 17.73
N ILE A 10 27.42 -51.16 18.53
CA ILE A 10 26.57 -51.79 19.58
C ILE A 10 27.20 -52.63 20.73
N THR A 11 26.98 -52.21 22.00
CA THR A 11 26.40 -53.05 23.08
C THR A 11 25.86 -52.22 24.27
N ARG A 12 25.34 -52.86 25.34
CA ARG A 12 23.99 -52.54 25.90
C ARG A 12 23.81 -53.01 27.37
N ARG A 13 22.82 -52.44 28.11
CA ARG A 13 22.16 -52.93 29.36
C ARG A 13 22.88 -52.67 30.72
N LEU A 14 22.23 -52.59 31.90
CA LEU A 14 20.82 -52.33 32.33
C LEU A 14 20.77 -51.95 33.84
N LEU A 15 19.75 -51.16 34.24
CA LEU A 15 18.99 -51.10 35.53
C LEU A 15 19.63 -51.42 36.91
N THR A 16 19.36 -50.56 37.90
CA THR A 16 18.76 -50.98 39.20
C THR A 16 18.14 -49.82 40.00
N THR A 17 16.96 -50.04 40.59
CA THR A 17 16.30 -49.25 41.67
C THR A 17 15.50 -50.22 42.57
N PRO A 18 15.25 -49.94 43.86
CA PRO A 18 13.83 -49.70 44.28
C PRO A 18 13.58 -48.93 45.62
N ARG A 19 12.35 -48.37 45.78
CA ARG A 19 11.59 -48.04 47.04
C ARG A 19 12.21 -46.99 48.02
N SER A 20 11.53 -46.01 48.65
CA SER A 20 10.12 -45.67 49.00
C SER A 20 9.60 -46.20 50.37
N THR A 21 8.69 -45.54 51.12
CA THR A 21 7.77 -44.43 50.73
C THR A 21 7.60 -43.22 51.72
N PRO A 22 6.89 -43.27 52.89
CA PRO A 22 5.98 -42.15 53.24
C PRO A 22 5.99 -41.57 54.68
N ILE A 23 5.38 -40.39 54.87
CA ILE A 23 4.28 -40.08 55.84
C ILE A 23 3.80 -38.63 55.62
N ALA A 24 2.56 -38.31 56.01
CA ALA A 24 1.91 -37.01 55.74
C ALA A 24 1.15 -36.44 56.95
N THR A 25 0.85 -35.13 56.87
CA THR A 25 -0.20 -34.36 57.56
C THR A 25 -0.38 -34.46 59.08
N ARG A 26 -0.51 -33.28 59.74
CA ARG A 26 -1.81 -32.88 60.33
C ARG A 26 -1.88 -31.40 60.71
N SER A 27 -3.08 -30.85 60.56
CA SER A 27 -3.49 -29.53 61.04
C SER A 27 -3.76 -29.56 62.55
N PHE A 28 -3.66 -28.40 63.21
CA PHE A 28 -4.32 -28.18 64.50
C PHE A 28 -5.33 -27.02 64.39
N ALA A 29 -6.56 -27.32 64.77
CA ALA A 29 -7.56 -26.34 65.14
C ALA A 29 -8.24 -26.85 66.42
N CYS A 30 -8.37 -25.98 67.42
CA CYS A 30 -9.27 -26.19 68.55
C CYS A 30 -9.82 -24.84 69.00
N ALA A 31 -10.95 -24.83 69.69
CA ALA A 31 -11.81 -23.66 69.81
C ALA A 31 -12.40 -23.50 71.23
N SER A 32 -13.42 -22.63 71.32
CA SER A 32 -14.29 -22.30 72.48
C SER A 32 -13.86 -21.01 73.21
N SER A 33 -14.69 -19.96 73.31
CA SER A 33 -15.99 -19.75 74.00
C SER A 33 -15.81 -19.36 75.48
N ARG A 34 -16.59 -18.48 76.14
CA ARG A 34 -17.90 -17.81 75.89
C ARG A 34 -17.78 -16.33 76.36
N THR A 35 -18.64 -15.37 76.01
CA THR A 35 -20.06 -15.14 76.42
C THR A 35 -20.61 -13.96 75.57
N ARG A 36 -21.87 -13.90 75.10
CA ARG A 36 -23.18 -13.70 75.77
C ARG A 36 -23.23 -12.44 76.67
N ASN A 37 -24.27 -11.59 76.71
CA ASN A 37 -25.56 -11.38 75.99
C ASN A 37 -26.04 -9.91 76.34
N VAL A 38 -27.23 -9.33 76.09
CA VAL A 38 -28.56 -9.71 75.56
C VAL A 38 -29.27 -8.46 74.98
N SER A 39 -30.18 -8.62 73.99
CA SER A 39 -31.32 -7.71 73.64
C SER A 39 -31.03 -6.24 73.22
N ALA A 40 -31.87 -5.51 72.47
CA ALA A 40 -33.23 -5.69 71.89
C ALA A 40 -33.33 -4.79 70.61
N LEU A 41 -34.29 -4.88 69.67
CA LEU A 41 -35.48 -5.72 69.45
C LEU A 41 -35.86 -5.68 67.94
N TYR A 42 -36.96 -6.33 67.55
CA TYR A 42 -37.66 -6.29 66.24
C TYR A 42 -37.08 -7.04 65.01
N ARG A 43 -38.02 -7.78 64.39
CA ARG A 43 -38.09 -8.46 63.08
C ARG A 43 -39.61 -8.64 62.78
N PRO A 44 -40.07 -9.02 61.57
CA PRO A 44 -39.36 -9.13 60.29
C PRO A 44 -40.04 -8.37 59.12
N ALA A 45 -39.32 -8.14 58.02
CA ALA A 45 -39.86 -8.04 56.66
C ALA A 45 -38.73 -8.19 55.62
N VAL A 46 -39.06 -8.54 54.37
CA VAL A 46 -38.09 -8.76 53.27
C VAL A 46 -38.28 -7.72 52.18
N ARG A 47 -37.17 -7.09 51.73
CA ARG A 47 -36.81 -6.86 50.31
C ARG A 47 -35.44 -6.19 50.21
N VAL A 48 -34.62 -6.63 49.26
CA VAL A 48 -33.33 -6.01 48.93
C VAL A 48 -33.56 -4.93 47.87
N ALA A 49 -33.03 -3.73 48.11
CA ALA A 49 -32.97 -2.66 47.11
C ALA A 49 -31.50 -2.43 46.73
N GLY A 50 -31.21 -2.36 45.42
CA GLY A 50 -29.85 -2.47 44.90
C GLY A 50 -28.97 -1.23 45.11
N GLN A 51 -27.66 -1.48 45.16
CA GLN A 51 -26.64 -0.43 45.06
C GLN A 51 -26.74 0.29 43.70
N ARG A 52 -27.18 1.55 43.70
CA ARG A 52 -27.08 2.41 42.52
C ARG A 52 -25.62 2.82 42.35
N ARG A 53 -24.92 2.24 41.37
CA ARG A 53 -23.67 2.83 40.86
C ARG A 53 -24.03 4.15 40.17
N CYS A 54 -23.25 5.20 40.41
CA CYS A 54 -23.44 6.47 39.71
C CYS A 54 -23.10 6.28 38.23
N LEU A 55 -24.02 6.67 37.34
CA LEU A 55 -23.71 6.83 35.92
C LEU A 55 -22.75 8.01 35.78
N SER A 56 -21.65 7.81 35.06
CA SER A 56 -20.76 8.91 34.68
C SER A 56 -21.50 9.87 33.76
N THR A 57 -21.76 11.09 34.21
CA THR A 57 -22.24 12.16 33.34
C THR A 57 -21.08 12.60 32.44
N THR A 58 -21.10 12.15 31.19
CA THR A 58 -20.15 12.59 30.16
C THR A 58 -20.16 14.12 30.09
N PRO A 59 -19.01 14.80 30.17
CA PRO A 59 -18.97 16.26 30.09
C PRO A 59 -19.44 16.68 28.71
N ARG A 60 -20.60 17.35 28.66
CA ARG A 60 -21.17 17.94 27.45
C ARG A 60 -20.16 18.95 26.88
N GLN A 61 -19.45 18.57 25.81
CA GLN A 61 -18.53 19.47 25.11
C GLN A 61 -19.27 20.79 24.83
N ARG A 62 -18.64 21.89 25.23
CA ARG A 62 -19.09 23.22 24.82
C ARG A 62 -18.70 23.40 23.36
N LEU A 63 -19.54 24.09 22.62
CA LEU A 63 -19.22 24.61 21.29
C LEU A 63 -17.89 25.36 21.37
N ALA A 64 -16.93 25.00 20.51
CA ALA A 64 -15.62 25.63 20.45
C ALA A 64 -15.75 27.14 20.17
N ALA A 65 -14.78 27.93 20.64
CA ALA A 65 -14.68 29.33 20.27
C ALA A 65 -14.14 29.43 18.83
N VAL A 66 -14.27 30.60 18.22
CA VAL A 66 -13.80 30.85 16.84
C VAL A 66 -12.26 31.02 16.77
N ASP A 67 -11.54 30.70 17.86
CA ASP A 67 -10.14 31.04 18.09
C ASP A 67 -9.35 29.89 18.77
N ASP A 68 -9.80 28.64 18.59
CA ASP A 68 -9.13 27.43 19.09
C ASP A 68 -8.19 26.85 18.00
N THR A 69 -6.87 26.98 18.19
CA THR A 69 -5.85 26.36 17.33
C THR A 69 -5.76 24.85 17.58
N PHE A 70 -6.59 24.08 16.90
CA PHE A 70 -6.56 22.62 16.93
C PHE A 70 -5.25 22.08 16.33
N ASP A 71 -4.38 21.48 17.17
CA ASP A 71 -3.24 20.69 16.74
C ASP A 71 -3.52 19.20 17.03
N PRO A 72 -3.64 18.32 16.00
CA PRO A 72 -3.76 16.88 16.19
C PRO A 72 -2.70 16.29 17.13
N LYS A 73 -1.50 16.87 17.19
CA LYS A 73 -0.37 16.37 17.99
C LYS A 73 -0.58 16.48 19.50
N THR A 74 -1.55 17.28 19.97
CA THR A 74 -1.92 17.30 21.40
C THR A 74 -2.84 16.14 21.80
N ILE A 75 -3.30 15.34 20.83
CA ILE A 75 -4.15 14.17 21.06
C ILE A 75 -3.28 12.91 20.99
N GLU A 76 -3.28 12.17 22.10
CA GLU A 76 -2.66 10.86 22.25
C GLU A 76 -3.29 9.85 21.28
N ARG A 77 -2.47 8.94 20.76
CA ARG A 77 -2.88 7.91 19.80
C ARG A 77 -3.16 6.60 20.53
N GLU A 78 -4.10 5.80 20.01
CA GLU A 78 -4.11 4.39 20.36
C GLU A 78 -2.89 3.69 19.75
N SER A 79 -2.31 2.74 20.48
CA SER A 79 -1.04 2.09 20.16
C SER A 79 -1.13 0.58 20.29
N ASP A 80 -0.51 -0.15 19.37
CA ASP A 80 -0.46 -1.61 19.35
C ASP A 80 0.96 -2.13 19.09
N GLU A 81 1.30 -3.32 19.61
CA GLU A 81 2.66 -3.88 19.62
C GLU A 81 2.75 -5.19 18.81
N VAL A 82 3.75 -5.28 17.92
CA VAL A 82 4.02 -6.46 17.07
C VAL A 82 5.51 -6.83 17.05
N ASP A 83 5.86 -8.08 16.71
CA ASP A 83 7.26 -8.43 16.47
C ASP A 83 7.77 -7.77 15.18
N VAL A 84 7.00 -7.90 14.09
CA VAL A 84 7.37 -7.35 12.78
C VAL A 84 6.20 -6.63 12.13
N LEU A 85 6.44 -5.37 11.79
CA LEU A 85 5.54 -4.53 11.01
C LEU A 85 6.02 -4.44 9.56
N ILE A 86 5.09 -4.55 8.62
CA ILE A 86 5.37 -4.51 7.18
C ILE A 86 4.49 -3.44 6.55
N VAL A 87 5.10 -2.44 5.92
CA VAL A 87 4.37 -1.36 5.24
C VAL A 87 4.30 -1.62 3.74
N GLY A 88 3.09 -1.89 3.23
CA GLY A 88 2.80 -2.12 1.82
C GLY A 88 2.49 -3.59 1.52
N GLY A 89 1.23 -3.88 1.21
CA GLY A 89 0.71 -5.20 0.85
C GLY A 89 1.07 -5.65 -0.58
N GLY A 90 2.24 -5.23 -1.08
CA GLY A 90 2.74 -5.64 -2.40
C GLY A 90 3.44 -7.01 -2.36
N PRO A 91 3.88 -7.54 -3.52
CA PRO A 91 4.54 -8.85 -3.60
C PRO A 91 5.77 -9.01 -2.70
N ALA A 92 6.49 -7.92 -2.39
CA ALA A 92 7.61 -7.95 -1.45
C ALA A 92 7.14 -8.09 0.02
N GLY A 93 6.14 -7.30 0.43
CA GLY A 93 5.64 -7.30 1.81
C GLY A 93 4.93 -8.61 2.16
N LEU A 94 4.02 -9.07 1.31
CA LEU A 94 3.32 -10.35 1.53
C LEU A 94 4.29 -11.55 1.51
N SER A 95 5.32 -11.55 0.65
CA SER A 95 6.34 -12.61 0.67
C SER A 95 7.22 -12.59 1.93
N ALA A 96 7.50 -11.40 2.48
CA ALA A 96 8.17 -11.30 3.78
C ALA A 96 7.26 -11.82 4.91
N ALA A 97 5.98 -11.46 4.89
CA ALA A 97 5.02 -11.86 5.92
C ALA A 97 4.80 -13.37 5.97
N ILE A 98 4.49 -13.99 4.81
CA ILE A 98 4.32 -15.44 4.67
C ILE A 98 5.59 -16.17 5.12
N LYS A 99 6.78 -15.74 4.63
CA LYS A 99 8.04 -16.37 4.99
C LYS A 99 8.38 -16.23 6.48
N LEU A 100 8.05 -15.11 7.12
CA LEU A 100 8.21 -14.92 8.57
C LEU A 100 7.37 -15.89 9.37
N LYS A 101 6.06 -15.99 9.11
CA LYS A 101 5.20 -16.95 9.82
C LYS A 101 5.59 -18.39 9.52
N GLN A 102 5.95 -18.74 8.27
CA GLN A 102 6.50 -20.06 7.93
C GLN A 102 7.71 -20.43 8.80
N ILE A 103 8.67 -19.51 8.99
CA ILE A 103 9.84 -19.73 9.84
C ILE A 103 9.44 -19.83 11.32
N ALA A 104 8.58 -18.93 11.80
CA ALA A 104 8.17 -18.88 13.20
C ALA A 104 7.41 -20.14 13.63
N THR A 105 6.42 -20.58 12.84
CA THR A 105 5.69 -21.83 13.06
C THR A 105 6.61 -23.05 12.97
N ALA A 106 7.56 -23.08 12.03
CA ALA A 106 8.57 -24.15 11.95
C ALA A 106 9.54 -24.17 13.14
N ALA A 107 9.71 -23.04 13.84
CA ALA A 107 10.45 -22.93 15.10
C ALA A 107 9.58 -23.17 16.35
N GLY A 108 8.27 -23.40 16.20
CA GLY A 108 7.33 -23.60 17.30
C GLY A 108 6.88 -22.31 18.02
N ASN A 109 7.02 -21.14 17.37
CA ASN A 109 6.56 -19.86 17.89
C ASN A 109 5.33 -19.38 17.09
N GLU A 110 4.16 -19.94 17.43
CA GLU A 110 2.89 -19.60 16.76
C GLU A 110 2.41 -18.17 17.10
N ASP A 111 2.69 -17.72 18.33
CA ASP A 111 2.37 -16.39 18.88
C ASP A 111 3.11 -15.23 18.18
N PHE A 112 4.17 -15.52 17.40
CA PHE A 112 4.98 -14.50 16.72
C PHE A 112 4.14 -13.60 15.81
N ARG A 113 4.09 -12.29 16.14
CA ARG A 113 3.08 -11.38 15.57
C ARG A 113 3.63 -10.58 14.39
N VAL A 114 3.06 -10.81 13.21
CA VAL A 114 3.45 -10.18 11.95
C VAL A 114 2.25 -9.44 11.36
N LEU A 115 2.38 -8.13 11.16
CA LEU A 115 1.30 -7.26 10.71
C LEU A 115 1.67 -6.51 9.42
N VAL A 116 0.75 -6.50 8.45
CA VAL A 116 0.90 -5.84 7.14
C VAL A 116 -0.11 -4.70 7.02
N LEU A 117 0.37 -3.46 6.96
CA LEU A 117 -0.45 -2.27 6.65
C LEU A 117 -0.47 -2.04 5.14
N GLU A 118 -1.66 -1.95 4.53
CA GLU A 118 -1.83 -1.49 3.16
C GLU A 118 -2.87 -0.36 3.08
N LYS A 119 -2.53 0.70 2.34
CA LYS A 119 -3.39 1.87 2.12
C LYS A 119 -4.60 1.58 1.22
N ALA A 120 -4.46 0.65 0.28
CA ALA A 120 -5.54 0.22 -0.60
C ALA A 120 -6.71 -0.37 0.20
N GLY A 121 -7.95 0.03 -0.11
CA GLY A 121 -9.14 -0.42 0.62
C GLY A 121 -9.40 -1.94 0.50
N GLU A 122 -8.91 -2.55 -0.58
CA GLU A 122 -8.66 -3.99 -0.67
C GLU A 122 -7.21 -4.19 -1.12
N LEU A 123 -6.56 -5.30 -0.74
CA LEU A 123 -5.26 -5.67 -1.30
C LEU A 123 -5.32 -5.68 -2.83
N GLY A 124 -4.21 -5.37 -3.52
CA GLY A 124 -4.17 -5.44 -4.99
C GLY A 124 -4.81 -4.26 -5.73
N ASP A 125 -5.76 -3.52 -5.13
CA ASP A 125 -6.46 -2.41 -5.81
C ASP A 125 -5.51 -1.26 -6.26
N HIS A 126 -4.35 -1.12 -5.60
CA HIS A 126 -3.28 -0.17 -5.96
C HIS A 126 -2.15 -0.77 -6.85
N ILE A 127 -2.28 -2.02 -7.31
CA ILE A 127 -1.21 -2.74 -8.02
C ILE A 127 -1.34 -2.62 -9.55
N VAL A 128 -0.45 -1.83 -10.16
CA VAL A 128 -0.30 -1.73 -11.62
C VAL A 128 0.93 -2.49 -12.09
N SER A 129 0.74 -3.44 -13.01
CA SER A 129 1.81 -4.00 -13.83
C SER A 129 1.24 -4.64 -15.10
N GLY A 130 2.03 -4.70 -16.18
CA GLY A 130 1.74 -5.56 -17.33
C GLY A 130 1.97 -7.04 -17.02
N ASN A 131 2.97 -7.33 -16.18
CA ASN A 131 3.30 -8.60 -15.53
C ASN A 131 3.33 -9.88 -16.38
N VAL A 132 4.49 -10.16 -16.98
CA VAL A 132 4.89 -11.54 -17.32
C VAL A 132 5.75 -12.07 -16.18
N ILE A 133 5.17 -12.78 -15.21
CA ILE A 133 5.86 -13.24 -14.00
C ILE A 133 6.91 -14.31 -14.33
N GLU A 134 8.08 -14.21 -13.71
CA GLU A 134 9.02 -15.33 -13.60
C GLU A 134 8.66 -16.09 -12.32
N PRO A 135 8.22 -17.36 -12.40
CA PRO A 135 7.59 -18.06 -11.27
C PRO A 135 8.59 -18.46 -10.18
N SER A 136 9.89 -18.35 -10.46
CA SER A 136 10.98 -18.95 -9.68
C SER A 136 11.09 -18.49 -8.21
N ALA A 137 10.43 -17.38 -7.83
CA ALA A 137 10.31 -16.92 -6.44
C ALA A 137 9.03 -17.40 -5.75
N LEU A 138 7.94 -17.60 -6.51
CA LEU A 138 6.67 -18.11 -5.99
C LEU A 138 6.73 -19.65 -5.83
N ASP A 139 7.40 -20.33 -6.76
CA ASP A 139 7.80 -21.75 -6.65
C ASP A 139 8.66 -22.05 -5.40
N GLU A 140 9.30 -21.04 -4.82
CA GLU A 140 10.18 -21.12 -3.65
C GLU A 140 9.43 -20.83 -2.33
N LEU A 141 8.41 -19.96 -2.38
CA LEU A 141 7.60 -19.53 -1.22
C LEU A 141 6.38 -20.42 -0.97
N LEU A 142 5.69 -20.83 -2.04
CA LEU A 142 4.45 -21.61 -2.05
C LEU A 142 4.54 -22.66 -3.18
N PRO A 143 5.31 -23.75 -3.02
CA PRO A 143 5.69 -24.63 -4.14
C PRO A 143 4.53 -25.28 -4.90
N ASP A 144 3.37 -25.38 -4.28
CA ASP A 144 2.16 -26.01 -4.78
C ASP A 144 1.13 -25.02 -5.38
N TRP A 145 1.47 -23.73 -5.52
CA TRP A 145 0.59 -22.64 -5.97
C TRP A 145 -0.16 -22.85 -7.31
N ARG A 146 0.27 -23.84 -8.11
CA ARG A 146 -0.36 -24.27 -9.38
C ARG A 146 -0.99 -25.67 -9.34
N SER A 147 -0.72 -26.44 -8.28
CA SER A 147 -1.07 -27.86 -8.19
C SER A 147 -2.58 -28.05 -8.33
N GLU A 148 -3.01 -29.02 -9.13
CA GLU A 148 -4.44 -29.34 -9.31
C GLU A 148 -5.08 -29.83 -8.01
N ASP A 149 -4.28 -30.41 -7.11
CA ASP A 149 -4.69 -30.89 -5.79
C ASP A 149 -4.85 -29.75 -4.75
N ASN A 150 -4.27 -28.57 -5.00
CA ASN A 150 -4.45 -27.41 -4.12
C ASN A 150 -5.74 -26.66 -4.50
N LEU A 151 -6.76 -26.77 -3.66
CA LEU A 151 -8.04 -26.08 -3.83
C LEU A 151 -7.91 -24.54 -3.83
N ASN A 152 -6.88 -24.02 -3.17
CA ASN A 152 -6.52 -22.60 -3.06
C ASN A 152 -5.43 -22.20 -4.08
N ARG A 153 -5.21 -22.97 -5.15
CA ARG A 153 -4.24 -22.62 -6.21
C ARG A 153 -4.60 -21.31 -6.93
N PHE A 154 -3.60 -20.60 -7.43
CA PHE A 154 -3.84 -19.42 -8.27
C PHE A 154 -4.24 -19.86 -9.69
N ALA A 155 -5.53 -19.76 -10.01
CA ALA A 155 -6.10 -20.33 -11.25
C ALA A 155 -5.83 -19.50 -12.52
N ASP A 156 -5.78 -18.17 -12.44
CA ASP A 156 -5.77 -17.25 -13.58
C ASP A 156 -4.38 -17.11 -14.25
N ILE A 157 -3.84 -18.23 -14.74
CA ILE A 157 -2.53 -18.30 -15.38
C ILE A 157 -2.60 -18.49 -16.90
N THR A 158 -1.92 -17.63 -17.66
CA THR A 158 -1.68 -17.86 -19.10
C THR A 158 -0.20 -18.15 -19.34
N PRO A 159 0.20 -19.36 -19.77
CA PRO A 159 1.58 -19.64 -20.15
C PRO A 159 2.04 -18.73 -21.30
N ALA A 160 3.24 -18.17 -21.20
CA ALA A 160 3.86 -17.43 -22.32
C ALA A 160 4.34 -18.41 -23.40
N LYS A 161 3.90 -18.23 -24.64
CA LYS A 161 4.12 -19.13 -25.78
C LYS A 161 4.97 -18.49 -26.87
N GLU A 162 4.71 -17.22 -27.19
CA GLU A 162 5.39 -16.46 -28.24
C GLU A 162 5.98 -15.17 -27.68
N ASP A 163 7.22 -14.86 -28.05
CA ASP A 163 7.91 -13.60 -27.71
C ASP A 163 8.24 -12.84 -29.00
N HIS A 164 7.67 -11.66 -29.18
CA HIS A 164 8.07 -10.73 -30.24
C HIS A 164 8.72 -9.46 -29.68
N MET A 165 9.74 -8.97 -30.37
CA MET A 165 10.43 -7.73 -30.04
C MET A 165 10.61 -6.89 -31.31
N PHE A 166 10.19 -5.62 -31.28
CA PHE A 166 10.20 -4.75 -32.46
C PHE A 166 10.85 -3.40 -32.20
N PHE A 167 11.56 -2.88 -33.21
CA PHE A 167 11.79 -1.46 -33.38
C PHE A 167 10.64 -0.87 -34.22
N MET A 168 9.86 0.04 -33.64
CA MET A 168 8.75 0.69 -34.32
C MET A 168 9.23 1.96 -35.04
N THR A 169 8.87 2.05 -36.31
CA THR A 169 8.74 3.34 -37.01
C THR A 169 7.27 3.75 -36.96
N LYS A 170 6.91 4.93 -37.49
CA LYS A 170 5.51 5.42 -37.49
C LYS A 170 4.52 4.40 -38.09
N ASP A 171 4.90 3.74 -39.19
CA ASP A 171 3.99 2.94 -40.00
C ASP A 171 4.47 1.47 -40.18
N ARG A 172 5.56 1.05 -39.52
CA ARG A 172 6.12 -0.32 -39.62
C ARG A 172 6.75 -0.83 -38.33
N ALA A 173 6.53 -2.11 -38.03
CA ALA A 173 7.25 -2.87 -37.00
C ALA A 173 8.44 -3.61 -37.63
N ILE A 174 9.66 -3.35 -37.16
CA ILE A 174 10.90 -4.00 -37.62
C ILE A 174 11.34 -5.02 -36.57
N PRO A 175 11.40 -6.33 -36.86
CA PRO A 175 11.82 -7.34 -35.89
C PRO A 175 13.24 -7.09 -35.34
N LEU A 176 13.41 -7.21 -34.03
CA LEU A 176 14.71 -7.23 -33.36
C LEU A 176 15.00 -8.64 -32.80
N PRO A 177 16.27 -9.08 -32.79
CA PRO A 177 16.64 -10.30 -32.08
C PRO A 177 16.46 -10.08 -30.58
N LYS A 178 15.64 -10.93 -29.92
CA LYS A 178 15.39 -10.80 -28.48
C LYS A 178 16.64 -11.15 -27.67
N PRO A 179 17.09 -10.31 -26.71
CA PRO A 179 18.19 -10.66 -25.81
C PRO A 179 17.90 -11.97 -25.05
N PRO A 180 18.91 -12.83 -24.77
CA PRO A 180 18.69 -14.10 -24.06
C PRO A 180 18.01 -13.92 -22.69
N GLN A 181 18.20 -12.76 -22.06
CA GLN A 181 17.60 -12.37 -20.79
C GLN A 181 16.08 -12.14 -20.89
N MET A 182 15.55 -11.80 -22.08
CA MET A 182 14.13 -11.51 -22.33
C MET A 182 13.32 -12.73 -22.79
N ASN A 183 13.86 -13.95 -22.69
CA ASN A 183 13.14 -15.17 -23.07
C ASN A 183 12.05 -15.51 -22.03
N ASN A 184 10.79 -15.65 -22.46
CA ASN A 184 9.67 -15.97 -21.56
C ASN A 184 9.25 -17.44 -21.52
N HIS A 185 10.03 -18.35 -22.10
CA HIS A 185 9.80 -19.79 -21.95
C HIS A 185 9.78 -20.21 -20.47
N GLY A 186 8.65 -20.73 -20.00
CA GLY A 186 8.43 -21.13 -18.59
C GLY A 186 7.84 -20.01 -17.70
N ASN A 187 7.60 -18.82 -18.24
CA ASN A 187 6.96 -17.70 -17.54
C ASN A 187 5.45 -17.65 -17.84
N PHE A 188 4.71 -16.89 -17.03
CA PHE A 188 3.26 -16.76 -17.14
C PHE A 188 2.85 -15.29 -17.27
N ILE A 189 1.80 -15.01 -18.04
CA ILE A 189 1.12 -13.72 -18.07
C ILE A 189 -0.05 -13.82 -17.07
N ILE A 190 -0.05 -12.99 -16.03
CA ILE A 190 -1.06 -13.04 -14.95
C ILE A 190 -1.40 -11.62 -14.47
N SER A 191 -2.63 -11.40 -13.99
CA SER A 191 -3.00 -10.11 -13.41
C SER A 191 -2.41 -9.94 -12.01
N LEU A 192 -1.48 -9.00 -11.85
CA LEU A 192 -0.70 -8.85 -10.61
C LEU A 192 -1.56 -8.39 -9.40
N ASN A 193 -2.66 -7.67 -9.64
CA ASN A 193 -3.63 -7.33 -8.59
C ASN A 193 -4.33 -8.57 -8.04
N GLN A 194 -4.80 -9.49 -8.90
CA GLN A 194 -5.36 -10.78 -8.49
C GLN A 194 -4.34 -11.62 -7.72
N MET A 195 -3.09 -11.69 -8.20
CA MET A 195 -2.01 -12.40 -7.51
C MET A 195 -1.73 -11.80 -6.11
N VAL A 196 -1.90 -10.50 -5.93
CA VAL A 196 -1.72 -9.82 -4.63
C VAL A 196 -2.93 -10.04 -3.70
N LYS A 197 -4.17 -10.05 -4.20
CA LYS A 197 -5.35 -10.48 -3.41
C LYS A 197 -5.16 -11.92 -2.92
N TRP A 198 -4.80 -12.83 -3.82
CA TRP A 198 -4.50 -14.23 -3.52
C TRP A 198 -3.34 -14.41 -2.53
N LEU A 199 -2.22 -13.67 -2.68
CA LEU A 199 -1.13 -13.68 -1.68
C LEU A 199 -1.56 -13.13 -0.31
N GLY A 200 -2.58 -12.27 -0.27
CA GLY A 200 -3.22 -11.82 0.96
C GLY A 200 -3.86 -12.97 1.72
N GLU A 201 -4.78 -13.70 1.05
CA GLU A 201 -5.43 -14.88 1.61
C GLU A 201 -4.40 -15.92 2.11
N ARG A 202 -3.33 -16.17 1.34
CA ARG A 202 -2.25 -17.10 1.75
C ARG A 202 -1.38 -16.57 2.91
N ALA A 203 -1.39 -15.26 3.17
CA ALA A 203 -0.74 -14.67 4.34
C ALA A 203 -1.66 -14.76 5.58
N GLU A 204 -2.95 -14.48 5.44
CA GLU A 204 -3.95 -14.66 6.49
C GLU A 204 -4.04 -16.14 6.92
N GLU A 205 -4.02 -17.09 5.98
CA GLU A 205 -3.92 -18.54 6.25
C GLU A 205 -2.62 -18.94 6.98
N ALA A 206 -1.54 -18.16 6.84
CA ALA A 206 -0.30 -18.35 7.58
C ALA A 206 -0.30 -17.66 8.98
N GLY A 207 -1.40 -17.00 9.37
CA GLY A 207 -1.50 -16.26 10.63
C GLY A 207 -0.75 -14.91 10.62
N VAL A 208 -0.75 -14.23 9.47
CA VAL A 208 -0.38 -12.81 9.33
C VAL A 208 -1.63 -11.95 9.54
N GLU A 209 -1.50 -10.86 10.28
CA GLU A 209 -2.53 -9.82 10.35
C GLU A 209 -2.40 -8.88 9.15
N VAL A 210 -3.42 -8.83 8.29
CA VAL A 210 -3.41 -8.03 7.06
C VAL A 210 -4.47 -6.94 7.16
N TYR A 211 -4.05 -5.68 7.26
CA TYR A 211 -4.92 -4.53 7.47
C TYR A 211 -4.95 -3.64 6.21
N PRO A 212 -5.81 -3.96 5.21
CA PRO A 212 -6.08 -3.07 4.09
C PRO A 212 -6.93 -1.88 4.54
N GLY A 213 -6.80 -0.75 3.85
CA GLY A 213 -7.43 0.52 4.21
C GLY A 213 -6.66 1.35 5.25
N PHE A 214 -5.46 0.93 5.69
CA PHE A 214 -4.67 1.63 6.70
C PHE A 214 -3.37 2.17 6.10
N ALA A 215 -3.30 3.50 5.90
CA ALA A 215 -2.14 4.14 5.29
C ALA A 215 -1.11 4.57 6.35
N ALA A 216 0.02 3.87 6.44
CA ALA A 216 1.16 4.34 7.23
C ALA A 216 1.66 5.70 6.70
N SER A 217 1.61 6.73 7.55
CA SER A 217 1.81 8.14 7.18
C SER A 217 3.05 8.78 7.81
N GLU A 218 3.49 8.26 8.97
CA GLU A 218 4.58 8.78 9.79
C GLU A 218 5.46 7.62 10.30
N ILE A 219 6.79 7.80 10.36
CA ILE A 219 7.70 6.86 11.01
C ILE A 219 7.89 7.27 12.48
N LEU A 220 7.75 6.30 13.39
CA LEU A 220 8.04 6.47 14.80
C LEU A 220 9.52 6.16 15.09
N TYR A 221 10.13 6.95 15.99
CA TYR A 221 11.53 6.78 16.36
C TYR A 221 11.73 6.90 17.87
N ASN A 222 12.71 6.16 18.41
CA ASN A 222 13.20 6.38 19.77
C ASN A 222 14.09 7.64 19.86
N HIS A 223 14.49 7.99 21.09
CA HIS A 223 15.36 9.13 21.38
C HIS A 223 16.79 9.02 20.82
N GLU A 224 17.25 7.81 20.49
CA GLU A 224 18.53 7.53 19.81
C GLU A 224 18.39 7.67 18.27
N GLY A 225 17.17 7.82 17.78
CA GLY A 225 16.84 7.97 16.37
C GLY A 225 16.57 6.66 15.62
N VAL A 226 16.49 5.52 16.30
CA VAL A 226 16.15 4.18 15.80
C VAL A 226 14.66 4.11 15.43
N VAL A 227 14.29 3.37 14.37
CA VAL A 227 12.86 3.15 14.04
C VAL A 227 12.21 2.23 15.08
N THR A 228 11.06 2.65 15.61
CA THR A 228 10.25 1.86 16.56
C THR A 228 8.89 1.45 16.01
N GLY A 229 8.52 1.88 14.80
CA GLY A 229 7.21 1.61 14.24
C GLY A 229 6.75 2.66 13.22
N VAL A 230 5.45 2.69 12.95
CA VAL A 230 4.79 3.74 12.13
C VAL A 230 3.48 4.17 12.77
N ALA A 231 2.97 5.34 12.40
CA ALA A 231 1.58 5.72 12.66
C ALA A 231 0.77 5.78 11.35
N THR A 232 -0.52 5.42 11.40
CA THR A 232 -1.43 5.59 10.27
C THR A 232 -1.80 7.06 10.07
N ASN A 233 -2.48 7.38 8.96
CA ASN A 233 -3.07 8.69 8.72
C ASN A 233 -4.15 9.02 9.77
N ASP A 234 -4.32 10.29 10.09
CA ASP A 234 -5.54 10.78 10.73
C ASP A 234 -6.73 10.70 9.75
N LEU A 235 -7.95 10.62 10.28
CA LEU A 235 -9.21 10.65 9.52
C LEU A 235 -10.02 11.88 9.92
N GLY A 236 -10.91 12.34 9.03
CA GLY A 236 -11.86 13.41 9.36
C GLY A 236 -11.23 14.78 9.62
N ILE A 237 -10.15 15.11 8.91
CA ILE A 237 -9.62 16.49 8.81
C ILE A 237 -10.19 17.13 7.53
N SER A 238 -10.56 18.41 7.58
CA SER A 238 -11.03 19.21 6.43
C SER A 238 -9.88 19.65 5.52
N ARG A 239 -10.21 20.17 4.33
CA ARG A 239 -9.24 20.73 3.38
C ARG A 239 -8.39 21.88 3.95
N GLU A 240 -8.93 22.62 4.90
CA GLU A 240 -8.25 23.71 5.64
C GLU A 240 -7.44 23.23 6.84
N GLY A 241 -7.34 21.91 7.07
CA GLY A 241 -6.59 21.32 8.19
C GLY A 241 -7.33 21.30 9.53
N LYS A 242 -8.65 21.53 9.55
CA LYS A 242 -9.46 21.53 10.78
C LYS A 242 -10.07 20.16 11.05
N ALA A 243 -10.21 19.75 12.32
CA ALA A 243 -11.03 18.59 12.65
C ALA A 243 -12.50 18.79 12.24
N LYS A 244 -13.10 17.75 11.66
CA LYS A 244 -14.54 17.58 11.51
C LYS A 244 -15.13 16.94 12.77
N ASP A 245 -16.47 16.89 12.87
CA ASP A 245 -17.18 16.11 13.91
C ASP A 245 -16.85 14.60 13.89
N SER A 246 -16.26 14.11 12.79
CA SER A 246 -15.79 12.74 12.60
C SER A 246 -14.25 12.63 12.60
N PHE A 247 -13.54 13.53 13.28
CA PHE A 247 -12.09 13.44 13.42
C PHE A 247 -11.70 12.22 14.27
N GLU A 248 -10.76 11.43 13.75
CA GLU A 248 -10.20 10.28 14.44
C GLU A 248 -8.67 10.29 14.24
N ARG A 249 -7.93 10.10 15.33
CA ARG A 249 -6.47 10.20 15.33
C ARG A 249 -5.88 8.90 14.77
N GLY A 250 -4.87 9.01 13.89
CA GLY A 250 -4.16 7.84 13.36
C GLY A 250 -3.52 7.00 14.47
N MET A 251 -3.53 5.68 14.31
CA MET A 251 -3.08 4.68 15.29
C MET A 251 -1.58 4.39 15.16
N GLU A 252 -0.89 4.12 16.26
CA GLU A 252 0.53 3.73 16.26
C GLU A 252 0.71 2.21 16.28
N PHE A 253 1.57 1.72 15.40
CA PHE A 253 2.01 0.32 15.36
C PHE A 253 3.48 0.27 15.73
N HIS A 254 3.76 -0.11 16.97
CA HIS A 254 5.11 -0.26 17.54
C HIS A 254 5.63 -1.66 17.21
N ALA A 255 6.89 -1.75 16.76
CA ALA A 255 7.46 -2.98 16.22
C ALA A 255 8.95 -3.13 16.51
N ARG A 256 9.39 -4.36 16.82
CA ARG A 256 10.81 -4.70 17.00
C ARG A 256 11.60 -4.55 15.69
N VAL A 257 10.95 -4.81 14.55
CA VAL A 257 11.46 -4.53 13.20
C VAL A 257 10.35 -3.99 12.29
N THR A 258 10.63 -2.91 11.56
CA THR A 258 9.74 -2.35 10.51
C THR A 258 10.34 -2.57 9.12
N LEU A 259 9.63 -3.30 8.25
CA LEU A 259 10.02 -3.56 6.87
C LEU A 259 9.22 -2.70 5.88
N LEU A 260 9.90 -1.92 5.05
CA LEU A 260 9.27 -0.98 4.11
C LEU A 260 9.16 -1.58 2.71
N GLY A 261 7.96 -2.01 2.36
CA GLY A 261 7.56 -2.62 1.09
C GLY A 261 6.66 -1.74 0.20
N GLU A 262 6.59 -0.42 0.44
CA GLU A 262 5.78 0.58 -0.29
C GLU A 262 5.95 0.58 -1.84
N GLY A 263 6.97 -0.13 -2.34
CA GLY A 263 7.29 -0.23 -3.75
C GLY A 263 7.92 1.04 -4.30
N CYS A 264 7.73 1.28 -5.60
CA CYS A 264 8.41 2.35 -6.30
C CYS A 264 8.07 3.74 -5.71
N HIS A 265 9.10 4.44 -5.25
CA HIS A 265 9.01 5.76 -4.63
C HIS A 265 8.04 5.81 -3.42
N GLY A 266 8.35 5.00 -2.41
CA GLY A 266 7.71 5.03 -1.11
C GLY A 266 7.84 6.37 -0.37
N SER A 267 6.74 6.80 0.24
CA SER A 267 6.55 8.05 1.00
C SER A 267 7.31 8.05 2.32
N LEU A 268 7.41 6.90 2.98
CA LEU A 268 8.22 6.72 4.19
C LEU A 268 9.65 6.32 3.84
N SER A 269 9.79 5.47 2.82
CA SER A 269 11.06 5.01 2.26
C SER A 269 11.96 6.18 1.84
N LYS A 270 11.41 7.22 1.19
CA LYS A 270 12.18 8.43 0.83
C LYS A 270 12.68 9.23 2.05
N GLN A 271 11.92 9.24 3.15
CA GLN A 271 12.31 9.89 4.41
C GLN A 271 13.41 9.09 5.11
N ILE A 272 13.27 7.76 5.18
CA ILE A 272 14.26 6.83 5.76
C ILE A 272 15.59 6.85 4.98
N ILE A 273 15.54 6.81 3.65
CA ILE A 273 16.71 6.93 2.79
C ILE A 273 17.47 8.25 3.05
N LYS A 274 16.73 9.35 3.29
CA LYS A 274 17.31 10.66 3.62
C LYS A 274 17.86 10.72 5.06
N LYS A 275 17.13 10.19 6.06
CA LYS A 275 17.51 10.27 7.47
C LYS A 275 18.81 9.53 7.79
N TYR A 276 19.00 8.33 7.22
CA TYR A 276 20.19 7.50 7.47
C TYR A 276 21.23 7.56 6.35
N ASP A 277 21.11 8.50 5.40
CA ASP A 277 21.98 8.66 4.23
C ASP A 277 22.22 7.33 3.48
N LEU A 278 21.14 6.57 3.24
CA LEU A 278 21.21 5.21 2.69
C LEU A 278 21.71 5.18 1.23
N ARG A 279 21.88 6.33 0.57
CA ARG A 279 22.41 6.44 -0.81
C ARG A 279 23.83 7.00 -0.91
N ARG A 280 24.52 7.28 0.19
CA ARG A 280 25.91 7.79 0.22
C ARG A 280 26.86 7.07 -0.75
N ASP A 281 26.77 5.75 -0.75
CA ASP A 281 27.67 4.85 -1.47
C ASP A 281 27.05 4.30 -2.79
N SER A 282 25.94 4.89 -3.27
CA SER A 282 25.21 4.51 -4.48
C SER A 282 24.88 5.73 -5.36
N GLN A 283 24.27 5.51 -6.53
CA GLN A 283 23.74 6.59 -7.37
C GLN A 283 22.31 6.95 -7.00
N HIS A 284 21.83 8.09 -7.50
CA HIS A 284 20.40 8.40 -7.46
C HIS A 284 19.63 7.35 -8.28
N GLN A 285 18.45 6.97 -7.79
CA GLN A 285 17.52 6.14 -8.56
C GLN A 285 16.95 6.98 -9.70
N THR A 286 16.95 6.43 -10.91
CA THR A 286 16.16 6.92 -12.04
C THR A 286 14.90 6.07 -12.17
N TYR A 287 13.86 6.64 -12.77
CA TYR A 287 12.51 6.08 -12.79
C TYR A 287 11.88 6.21 -14.18
N GLY A 288 10.85 5.41 -14.43
CA GLY A 288 9.99 5.50 -15.61
C GLY A 288 8.53 5.53 -15.19
N LEU A 289 7.68 6.21 -15.95
CA LEU A 289 6.23 6.13 -15.81
C LEU A 289 5.68 5.07 -16.75
N GLY A 290 5.13 3.99 -16.19
CA GLY A 290 4.35 3.01 -16.93
C GLY A 290 2.87 3.39 -16.94
N ILE A 291 2.29 3.51 -18.13
CA ILE A 291 0.84 3.67 -18.34
C ILE A 291 0.30 2.37 -18.94
N LYS A 292 -0.81 1.87 -18.40
CA LYS A 292 -1.44 0.59 -18.75
C LYS A 292 -2.92 0.80 -19.11
N GLU A 293 -3.38 0.09 -20.13
CA GLU A 293 -4.80 -0.23 -20.31
C GLU A 293 -4.98 -1.76 -20.38
N VAL A 294 -6.15 -2.24 -19.97
CA VAL A 294 -6.61 -3.61 -20.27
C VAL A 294 -7.78 -3.50 -21.25
N TRP A 295 -7.76 -4.36 -22.26
CA TRP A 295 -8.74 -4.43 -23.33
C TRP A 295 -9.35 -5.83 -23.44
N GLU A 296 -10.65 -5.87 -23.64
CA GLU A 296 -11.38 -7.02 -24.17
C GLU A 296 -11.34 -6.90 -25.70
N VAL A 297 -10.77 -7.89 -26.42
CA VAL A 297 -10.57 -7.82 -27.88
C VAL A 297 -11.39 -8.88 -28.62
N GLN A 298 -11.54 -8.74 -29.94
CA GLN A 298 -12.23 -9.71 -30.77
C GLN A 298 -11.49 -11.07 -30.74
N PRO A 299 -12.17 -12.22 -30.57
CA PRO A 299 -11.51 -13.54 -30.46
C PRO A 299 -10.58 -13.88 -31.64
N GLU A 300 -10.95 -13.48 -32.86
CA GLU A 300 -10.16 -13.65 -34.08
C GLU A 300 -8.83 -12.86 -34.08
N LYS A 301 -8.71 -11.84 -33.23
CA LYS A 301 -7.50 -11.03 -33.02
C LYS A 301 -6.70 -11.48 -31.80
N PHE A 302 -7.27 -12.35 -30.96
CA PHE A 302 -6.66 -12.81 -29.71
C PHE A 302 -5.67 -13.97 -29.93
N LYS A 303 -4.51 -13.89 -29.28
CA LYS A 303 -3.42 -14.89 -29.39
C LYS A 303 -2.93 -15.30 -28.00
N SER A 304 -3.72 -16.09 -27.28
CA SER A 304 -3.45 -16.59 -25.92
C SER A 304 -1.97 -16.94 -25.71
N GLY A 305 -1.27 -16.24 -24.81
CA GLY A 305 0.15 -16.48 -24.50
C GLY A 305 1.16 -15.70 -25.36
N LEU A 306 0.71 -14.82 -26.26
CA LEU A 306 1.58 -13.92 -27.01
C LEU A 306 2.06 -12.76 -26.12
N VAL A 307 3.38 -12.55 -26.12
CA VAL A 307 4.10 -11.48 -25.44
C VAL A 307 4.81 -10.61 -26.49
N VAL A 308 4.40 -9.35 -26.63
CA VAL A 308 5.06 -8.38 -27.52
C VAL A 308 5.71 -7.26 -26.72
N HIS A 309 6.95 -6.92 -27.08
CA HIS A 309 7.67 -5.73 -26.64
C HIS A 309 8.03 -4.85 -27.84
N SER A 310 8.02 -3.54 -27.68
CA SER A 310 8.45 -2.61 -28.72
C SER A 310 9.17 -1.36 -28.20
N MET A 311 9.95 -0.72 -29.07
CA MET A 311 10.74 0.48 -28.76
C MET A 311 10.90 1.36 -30.02
N GLY A 312 11.23 2.63 -29.85
CA GLY A 312 11.22 3.61 -30.94
C GLY A 312 9.91 4.39 -30.96
N TYR A 313 9.23 4.45 -32.10
CA TYR A 313 7.94 5.14 -32.24
C TYR A 313 6.93 4.64 -31.18
N PRO A 314 6.23 5.53 -30.45
CA PRO A 314 6.01 6.95 -30.75
C PRO A 314 7.07 7.93 -30.19
N LEU A 315 8.01 7.44 -29.38
CA LEU A 315 8.95 8.25 -28.61
C LEU A 315 10.09 8.84 -29.47
N PRO A 316 10.61 10.04 -29.13
CA PRO A 316 11.77 10.62 -29.78
C PRO A 316 13.07 9.92 -29.35
N LYS A 317 14.13 10.05 -30.16
CA LYS A 317 15.41 9.31 -30.02
C LYS A 317 16.14 9.50 -28.68
N ASP A 318 15.85 10.58 -27.96
CA ASP A 318 16.46 11.06 -26.74
C ASP A 318 15.58 10.87 -25.49
N THR A 319 14.43 10.21 -25.65
CA THR A 319 13.59 9.74 -24.55
C THR A 319 13.73 8.22 -24.42
N TYR A 320 14.12 7.74 -23.25
CA TYR A 320 14.09 6.30 -22.96
C TYR A 320 12.63 5.83 -22.81
N GLY A 321 12.35 4.61 -23.26
CA GLY A 321 11.05 3.99 -23.09
C GLY A 321 10.79 2.85 -24.05
N GLY A 322 9.62 2.26 -23.91
CA GLY A 322 9.19 1.10 -24.69
C GLY A 322 7.79 0.65 -24.28
N ALA A 323 7.13 -0.08 -25.18
CA ALA A 323 5.75 -0.49 -25.04
C ALA A 323 5.59 -2.01 -24.98
N TRP A 324 4.45 -2.46 -24.48
CA TRP A 324 4.11 -3.88 -24.40
C TRP A 324 2.68 -4.16 -24.89
N MET A 325 2.46 -5.42 -25.28
CA MET A 325 1.14 -6.00 -25.55
C MET A 325 1.17 -7.49 -25.19
N TYR A 326 0.41 -7.90 -24.17
CA TYR A 326 0.37 -9.27 -23.68
C TYR A 326 -1.07 -9.83 -23.75
N HIS A 327 -1.24 -11.00 -24.36
CA HIS A 327 -2.55 -11.66 -24.53
C HIS A 327 -2.75 -12.75 -23.46
N PHE A 328 -3.74 -12.57 -22.58
CA PHE A 328 -3.97 -13.41 -21.39
C PHE A 328 -5.46 -13.67 -21.13
N GLY A 329 -5.76 -14.68 -20.30
CA GLY A 329 -7.12 -15.09 -19.96
C GLY A 329 -7.95 -15.42 -21.21
N ASP A 330 -9.25 -15.12 -21.14
CA ASP A 330 -10.17 -15.21 -22.26
C ASP A 330 -10.30 -13.85 -22.95
N ASN A 331 -9.64 -13.69 -24.10
CA ASN A 331 -9.70 -12.51 -24.96
C ASN A 331 -9.23 -11.17 -24.32
N LEU A 332 -8.44 -11.21 -23.24
CA LEU A 332 -7.91 -9.99 -22.61
C LEU A 332 -6.50 -9.64 -23.11
N VAL A 333 -6.29 -8.35 -23.37
CA VAL A 333 -4.99 -7.81 -23.81
C VAL A 333 -4.56 -6.68 -22.88
N SER A 334 -3.40 -6.86 -22.26
CA SER A 334 -2.71 -5.87 -21.44
C SER A 334 -1.76 -5.09 -22.35
N ILE A 335 -2.03 -3.81 -22.58
CA ILE A 335 -1.15 -2.91 -23.33
C ILE A 335 -0.59 -1.82 -22.42
N GLY A 336 0.53 -1.23 -22.83
CA GLY A 336 1.05 -0.05 -22.16
C GLY A 336 2.33 0.51 -22.76
N LEU A 337 2.73 1.66 -22.24
CA LEU A 337 3.95 2.38 -22.58
C LEU A 337 4.69 2.78 -21.30
N VAL A 338 5.99 2.49 -21.24
CA VAL A 338 6.92 3.08 -20.28
C VAL A 338 7.62 4.27 -20.93
N VAL A 339 7.68 5.38 -20.21
CA VAL A 339 8.50 6.56 -20.56
C VAL A 339 9.45 6.85 -19.40
N GLY A 340 10.76 6.81 -19.65
CA GLY A 340 11.79 7.17 -18.68
C GLY A 340 11.68 8.64 -18.28
N LEU A 341 11.67 8.94 -16.99
CA LEU A 341 11.44 10.28 -16.47
C LEU A 341 12.67 11.20 -16.63
N ASP A 342 13.78 10.69 -17.14
CA ASP A 342 14.90 11.50 -17.66
C ASP A 342 14.61 12.19 -19.01
N TYR A 343 13.37 12.13 -19.53
CA TYR A 343 13.01 12.82 -20.77
C TYR A 343 13.22 14.35 -20.68
N PRO A 344 13.82 15.00 -21.70
CA PRO A 344 14.24 16.40 -21.60
C PRO A 344 13.16 17.41 -22.00
N ASN A 345 12.21 17.06 -22.88
CA ASN A 345 11.25 18.01 -23.46
C ASN A 345 10.01 18.20 -22.54
N PRO A 346 9.77 19.39 -21.97
CA PRO A 346 8.62 19.64 -21.08
C PRO A 346 7.26 19.64 -21.80
N TRP A 347 7.23 19.60 -23.14
CA TRP A 347 6.02 19.44 -23.93
C TRP A 347 5.61 17.97 -24.14
N LEU A 348 6.46 17.00 -23.77
CA LEU A 348 6.14 15.57 -23.88
C LEU A 348 5.15 15.17 -22.79
N ALA A 349 4.03 14.59 -23.21
CA ALA A 349 3.02 14.00 -22.33
C ALA A 349 3.06 12.48 -22.49
N PRO A 350 3.51 11.70 -21.47
CA PRO A 350 3.57 10.24 -21.56
C PRO A 350 2.19 9.61 -21.88
N TYR A 351 1.10 10.21 -21.39
CA TYR A 351 -0.27 9.84 -21.76
C TYR A 351 -0.55 10.09 -23.25
N GLY A 352 -0.18 11.27 -23.78
CA GLY A 352 -0.34 11.61 -25.19
C GLY A 352 0.46 10.68 -26.11
N GLU A 353 1.69 10.33 -25.73
CA GLU A 353 2.50 9.32 -26.43
C GLU A 353 1.82 7.94 -26.40
N PHE A 354 1.28 7.51 -25.26
CA PHE A 354 0.56 6.24 -25.16
C PHE A 354 -0.74 6.21 -25.99
N GLN A 355 -1.54 7.28 -26.01
CA GLN A 355 -2.72 7.34 -26.87
C GLN A 355 -2.33 7.35 -28.37
N LYS A 356 -1.23 8.04 -28.74
CA LYS A 356 -0.62 8.06 -30.08
C LYS A 356 -0.02 6.71 -30.52
N MET A 357 0.48 5.92 -29.57
CA MET A 357 1.01 4.57 -29.81
C MET A 357 -0.06 3.61 -30.35
N LYS A 358 -1.29 3.68 -29.81
CA LYS A 358 -2.38 2.75 -30.14
C LYS A 358 -2.86 2.87 -31.59
N HIS A 359 -2.58 4.01 -32.24
CA HIS A 359 -2.81 4.27 -33.67
C HIS A 359 -1.66 3.79 -34.58
N HIS A 360 -0.60 3.16 -34.05
CA HIS A 360 0.36 2.44 -34.88
C HIS A 360 -0.31 1.15 -35.40
N PRO A 361 -0.17 0.79 -36.71
CA PRO A 361 -0.92 -0.30 -37.31
C PRO A 361 -0.86 -1.64 -36.56
N TYR A 362 0.27 -1.96 -35.92
CA TYR A 362 0.45 -3.22 -35.18
C TYR A 362 -0.39 -3.28 -33.89
N TYR A 363 -0.68 -2.13 -33.27
CA TYR A 363 -1.57 -2.05 -32.11
C TYR A 363 -3.02 -1.85 -32.56
N GLN A 364 -3.27 -1.01 -33.56
CA GLN A 364 -4.60 -0.77 -34.12
C GLN A 364 -5.26 -2.08 -34.60
N ASP A 365 -4.52 -2.95 -35.29
CA ASP A 365 -5.00 -4.26 -35.77
C ASP A 365 -5.65 -5.07 -34.64
N VAL A 366 -5.05 -5.11 -33.46
CA VAL A 366 -5.55 -5.87 -32.29
C VAL A 366 -6.66 -5.14 -31.53
N LEU A 367 -6.60 -3.81 -31.45
CA LEU A 367 -7.51 -2.99 -30.61
C LEU A 367 -8.80 -2.57 -31.32
N GLU A 368 -8.81 -2.49 -32.65
CA GLU A 368 -9.98 -2.09 -33.42
C GLU A 368 -11.15 -3.08 -33.24
N GLY A 369 -12.30 -2.58 -32.82
CA GLY A 369 -13.47 -3.41 -32.47
C GLY A 369 -13.43 -3.99 -31.05
N GLY A 370 -12.33 -3.77 -30.30
CA GLY A 370 -12.23 -4.11 -28.88
C GLY A 370 -12.78 -3.02 -27.95
N LYS A 371 -12.74 -3.29 -26.65
CA LYS A 371 -13.27 -2.45 -25.57
C LYS A 371 -12.24 -2.28 -24.46
N CYS A 372 -11.85 -1.04 -24.19
CA CYS A 372 -10.98 -0.71 -23.04
C CYS A 372 -11.78 -0.87 -21.73
N ILE A 373 -11.40 -1.85 -20.90
CA ILE A 373 -12.10 -2.18 -19.65
C ILE A 373 -11.44 -1.58 -18.41
N SER A 374 -10.14 -1.24 -18.47
CA SER A 374 -9.42 -0.68 -17.33
C SER A 374 -8.26 0.22 -17.74
N TYR A 375 -7.94 1.19 -16.89
CA TYR A 375 -6.81 2.11 -17.01
C TYR A 375 -6.02 2.18 -15.69
N GLY A 376 -4.71 2.33 -15.78
CA GLY A 376 -3.89 2.64 -14.60
C GLY A 376 -2.48 3.10 -14.96
N ALA A 377 -1.81 3.77 -14.03
CA ALA A 377 -0.46 4.27 -14.23
C ALA A 377 0.35 4.27 -12.93
N ARG A 378 1.61 3.85 -13.02
CA ARG A 378 2.52 3.74 -11.86
C ARG A 378 3.97 3.94 -12.31
N THR A 379 4.76 4.59 -11.47
CA THR A 379 6.21 4.67 -11.69
C THR A 379 6.88 3.33 -11.39
N LEU A 380 7.95 3.02 -12.13
CA LEU A 380 8.85 1.89 -11.91
C LEU A 380 10.28 2.39 -11.74
N VAL A 381 11.14 1.60 -11.10
CA VAL A 381 12.56 1.92 -10.89
C VAL A 381 13.40 1.45 -12.08
N GLU A 382 14.28 2.32 -12.58
CA GLU A 382 15.09 2.08 -13.78
C GLU A 382 16.60 2.11 -13.52
N GLY A 383 17.03 2.73 -12.43
CA GLY A 383 18.44 2.93 -12.10
C GLY A 383 19.19 1.68 -11.63
N GLY A 384 18.48 0.56 -11.39
CA GLY A 384 19.03 -0.78 -11.22
C GLY A 384 20.22 -0.90 -10.27
N PHE A 385 21.20 -1.74 -10.63
CA PHE A 385 22.35 -2.13 -9.79
C PHE A 385 23.15 -0.94 -9.20
N GLN A 386 23.27 0.16 -9.94
CA GLN A 386 23.99 1.36 -9.53
C GLN A 386 23.28 2.13 -8.41
N SER A 387 21.98 1.91 -8.23
CA SER A 387 21.08 2.76 -7.42
C SER A 387 20.42 2.01 -6.26
N ILE A 388 20.84 0.76 -6.04
CA ILE A 388 20.47 -0.02 -4.85
C ILE A 388 21.10 0.69 -3.64
N PRO A 389 20.30 1.15 -2.66
CA PRO A 389 20.81 1.83 -1.48
C PRO A 389 21.39 0.82 -0.48
N LYS A 390 21.89 1.32 0.65
CA LYS A 390 21.95 0.56 1.89
C LYS A 390 20.54 0.08 2.25
N LEU A 391 20.41 -1.21 2.56
CA LEU A 391 19.12 -1.90 2.65
C LEU A 391 18.59 -2.01 4.07
N ALA A 392 19.48 -2.19 5.06
CA ALA A 392 19.12 -2.22 6.47
C ALA A 392 19.40 -0.86 7.14
N PHE A 393 18.60 -0.55 8.16
CA PHE A 393 18.73 0.62 9.03
C PHE A 393 18.36 0.23 10.47
N PRO A 394 18.67 1.05 11.49
CA PRO A 394 18.30 0.74 12.87
C PRO A 394 16.78 0.58 13.03
N GLY A 395 16.34 -0.61 13.42
CA GLY A 395 14.93 -0.99 13.53
C GLY A 395 14.24 -1.41 12.22
N GLY A 396 14.95 -1.64 11.09
CA GLY A 396 14.24 -2.03 9.86
C GLY A 396 15.06 -2.25 8.58
N ALA A 397 14.35 -2.47 7.47
CA ALA A 397 14.93 -2.61 6.14
C ALA A 397 13.98 -2.18 4.99
N LEU A 398 14.56 -1.90 3.82
CA LEU A 398 13.86 -1.58 2.56
C LEU A 398 13.70 -2.83 1.69
N LEU A 399 12.51 -3.04 1.11
CA LEU A 399 12.20 -4.21 0.26
C LEU A 399 11.86 -3.83 -1.19
N GLY A 400 12.03 -4.78 -2.12
CA GLY A 400 11.53 -4.71 -3.50
C GLY A 400 11.87 -3.43 -4.26
N ASP A 401 10.85 -2.75 -4.79
CA ASP A 401 11.04 -1.51 -5.56
C ASP A 401 11.35 -0.28 -4.68
N ALA A 402 11.14 -0.34 -3.36
CA ALA A 402 11.67 0.68 -2.44
C ALA A 402 13.19 0.56 -2.32
N ALA A 403 13.71 -0.67 -2.35
CA ALA A 403 15.13 -1.01 -2.49
C ALA A 403 15.66 -0.91 -3.94
N GLY A 404 14.81 -0.70 -4.95
CA GLY A 404 15.23 -0.47 -6.33
C GLY A 404 15.52 -1.72 -7.17
N LEU A 405 14.96 -2.88 -6.84
CA LEU A 405 15.44 -4.20 -7.29
C LEU A 405 14.90 -4.70 -8.65
N LEU A 406 14.36 -3.82 -9.51
CA LEU A 406 13.76 -4.18 -10.80
C LEU A 406 14.81 -4.45 -11.90
N ASN A 407 14.65 -5.56 -12.64
CA ASN A 407 15.45 -5.83 -13.84
C ASN A 407 14.81 -5.15 -15.05
N LEU A 408 15.32 -3.97 -15.41
CA LEU A 408 14.70 -3.13 -16.44
C LEU A 408 14.71 -3.74 -17.84
N PRO A 409 15.81 -4.33 -18.37
CA PRO A 409 15.77 -4.99 -19.67
C PRO A 409 14.86 -6.22 -19.75
N LYS A 410 14.59 -6.92 -18.64
CA LYS A 410 13.51 -7.93 -18.57
C LYS A 410 12.10 -7.32 -18.49
N ILE A 411 11.99 -6.06 -18.03
CA ILE A 411 10.78 -5.43 -17.50
C ILE A 411 10.14 -6.28 -16.37
N LYS A 412 10.98 -6.77 -15.44
CA LYS A 412 10.54 -7.64 -14.31
C LYS A 412 11.11 -7.19 -12.97
N GLY A 413 10.21 -6.83 -12.06
CA GLY A 413 10.52 -6.60 -10.64
C GLY A 413 9.92 -7.67 -9.70
N THR A 414 8.79 -8.29 -10.06
CA THR A 414 7.98 -9.14 -9.17
C THR A 414 8.77 -10.26 -8.48
N HIS A 415 9.56 -11.03 -9.23
CA HIS A 415 10.35 -12.15 -8.71
C HIS A 415 11.49 -11.71 -7.78
N ASN A 416 12.13 -10.57 -8.09
CA ASN A 416 13.13 -9.94 -7.23
C ASN A 416 12.48 -9.34 -5.97
N ALA A 417 11.29 -8.75 -6.10
CA ALA A 417 10.54 -8.16 -5.00
C ALA A 417 10.16 -9.24 -3.96
N MET A 418 9.56 -10.35 -4.41
CA MET A 418 9.21 -11.48 -3.55
C MET A 418 10.42 -12.05 -2.80
N ARG A 419 11.49 -12.40 -3.53
CA ARG A 419 12.75 -12.89 -2.92
C ARG A 419 13.40 -11.88 -1.97
N SER A 420 13.34 -10.59 -2.26
CA SER A 420 13.88 -9.57 -1.35
C SER A 420 13.13 -9.52 -0.02
N GLY A 421 11.83 -9.82 -0.02
CA GLY A 421 11.03 -10.03 1.18
C GLY A 421 11.40 -11.31 1.91
N MET A 422 11.59 -12.42 1.20
CA MET A 422 12.00 -13.71 1.79
C MET A 422 13.36 -13.64 2.49
N LEU A 423 14.35 -13.00 1.84
CA LEU A 423 15.68 -12.79 2.42
C LEU A 423 15.66 -11.81 3.60
N ALA A 424 14.72 -10.85 3.60
CA ALA A 424 14.50 -9.95 4.73
C ALA A 424 13.81 -10.66 5.90
N ALA A 425 12.84 -11.53 5.64
CA ALA A 425 12.20 -12.38 6.65
C ALA A 425 13.23 -13.25 7.38
N GLU A 426 14.09 -13.94 6.63
CA GLU A 426 15.17 -14.75 7.20
C GLU A 426 16.17 -13.89 8.00
N ALA A 427 16.59 -12.72 7.49
CA ALA A 427 17.49 -11.82 8.22
C ALA A 427 16.83 -11.15 9.45
N THR A 428 15.51 -10.94 9.42
CA THR A 428 14.72 -10.42 10.54
C THR A 428 14.63 -11.47 11.65
N TRP A 429 14.28 -12.70 11.30
CA TRP A 429 14.22 -13.81 12.26
C TRP A 429 15.57 -14.04 12.94
N ASP A 430 16.65 -14.17 12.17
CA ASP A 430 18.00 -14.36 12.72
C ASP A 430 18.41 -13.22 13.67
N ALA A 431 18.11 -11.96 13.31
CA ALA A 431 18.40 -10.80 14.14
C ALA A 431 17.55 -10.71 15.41
N LEU A 432 16.27 -11.11 15.36
CA LEU A 432 15.37 -11.14 16.51
C LEU A 432 15.72 -12.28 17.49
N GLN A 433 16.22 -13.41 16.99
CA GLN A 433 16.70 -14.54 17.81
C GLN A 433 18.09 -14.26 18.42
N ALA A 434 18.95 -13.50 17.73
CA ALA A 434 20.26 -13.09 18.26
C ALA A 434 20.17 -11.95 19.29
N ASN A 435 19.09 -11.15 19.26
CA ASN A 435 18.88 -10.03 20.17
C ASN A 435 18.06 -10.43 21.40
N THR A 436 18.69 -11.19 22.30
CA THR A 436 18.14 -11.60 23.60
C THR A 436 18.00 -10.46 24.60
N ASP A 437 18.75 -9.38 24.40
CA ASP A 437 19.02 -8.37 25.43
C ASP A 437 18.10 -7.13 25.30
N GLY A 438 17.19 -7.13 24.32
CA GLY A 438 16.24 -6.04 24.09
C GLY A 438 16.86 -4.78 23.47
N GLY A 439 18.05 -4.89 22.88
CA GLY A 439 18.76 -3.76 22.25
C GLY A 439 18.19 -3.38 20.87
N THR A 440 18.84 -2.43 20.20
CA THR A 440 18.49 -2.06 18.81
C THR A 440 18.66 -3.24 17.86
N VAL A 441 17.58 -3.67 17.19
CA VAL A 441 17.66 -4.68 16.13
C VAL A 441 18.24 -4.04 14.85
N PHE A 442 19.23 -4.69 14.25
CA PHE A 442 19.81 -4.30 12.96
C PHE A 442 20.07 -5.54 12.10
N LEU A 443 19.58 -5.52 10.86
CA LEU A 443 19.57 -6.69 9.97
C LEU A 443 20.89 -6.81 9.19
N TYR A 444 22.01 -7.00 9.90
CA TYR A 444 23.37 -7.06 9.31
C TYR A 444 23.46 -8.06 8.14
N ASP A 445 22.90 -9.25 8.33
CA ASP A 445 22.93 -10.32 7.33
C ASP A 445 22.09 -10.04 6.09
N TYR A 446 21.17 -9.06 6.10
CA TYR A 446 20.28 -8.83 4.95
C TYR A 446 21.04 -8.38 3.71
N GLU A 447 22.00 -7.46 3.86
CA GLU A 447 22.87 -7.06 2.74
C GLU A 447 23.74 -8.22 2.23
N ASP A 448 24.16 -9.12 3.12
CA ASP A 448 25.07 -10.20 2.76
C ASP A 448 24.31 -11.36 2.08
N LYS A 449 23.12 -11.71 2.58
CA LYS A 449 22.14 -12.58 1.91
C LYS A 449 21.74 -11.99 0.55
N MET A 450 21.44 -10.70 0.48
CA MET A 450 21.16 -9.98 -0.78
C MET A 450 22.33 -10.11 -1.78
N ARG A 451 23.56 -9.81 -1.38
CA ARG A 451 24.76 -9.85 -2.25
C ARG A 451 25.08 -11.25 -2.77
N LYS A 452 24.70 -12.30 -2.03
CA LYS A 452 24.86 -13.72 -2.39
C LYS A 452 23.71 -14.24 -3.27
N SER A 453 22.57 -13.56 -3.31
CA SER A 453 21.35 -13.99 -4.00
C SER A 453 21.39 -13.90 -5.54
N SER A 454 20.43 -14.58 -6.16
CA SER A 454 20.15 -14.48 -7.60
C SER A 454 19.92 -13.04 -8.08
N ILE A 455 19.18 -12.23 -7.30
CA ILE A 455 18.85 -10.82 -7.59
C ILE A 455 20.12 -10.00 -7.87
N TRP A 456 21.12 -10.11 -7.00
CA TRP A 456 22.37 -9.36 -7.13
C TRP A 456 23.17 -9.79 -8.36
N SER A 457 23.17 -11.08 -8.68
CA SER A 457 23.81 -11.59 -9.92
C SER A 457 23.07 -11.14 -11.19
N GLU A 458 21.75 -11.08 -11.15
CA GLU A 458 20.88 -10.68 -12.25
C GLU A 458 21.02 -9.19 -12.56
N LEU A 459 20.82 -8.32 -11.56
CA LEU A 459 20.95 -6.86 -11.72
C LEU A 459 22.38 -6.46 -12.14
N LYS A 460 23.41 -7.12 -11.58
CA LYS A 460 24.80 -6.90 -11.99
C LYS A 460 25.05 -7.28 -13.45
N THR A 461 24.35 -8.28 -13.99
CA THR A 461 24.50 -8.73 -15.38
C THR A 461 23.93 -7.71 -16.38
N VAL A 462 22.84 -7.00 -16.03
CA VAL A 462 22.18 -6.02 -16.91
C VAL A 462 22.60 -4.55 -16.69
N ARG A 463 23.38 -4.27 -15.64
CA ARG A 463 23.69 -2.92 -15.11
C ARG A 463 24.06 -1.83 -16.14
N ASN A 464 24.73 -2.18 -17.24
CA ASN A 464 25.18 -1.20 -18.24
C ASN A 464 24.12 -0.85 -19.29
N MET A 465 23.00 -1.59 -19.38
CA MET A 465 22.03 -1.41 -20.46
C MET A 465 21.31 -0.06 -20.37
N ARG A 466 20.62 0.28 -19.26
CA ARG A 466 19.92 1.57 -19.10
C ARG A 466 20.85 2.80 -19.25
N PRO A 467 22.03 2.87 -18.62
CA PRO A 467 22.94 4.00 -18.80
C PRO A 467 23.41 4.25 -20.24
N SER A 468 23.48 3.20 -21.08
CA SER A 468 23.97 3.33 -22.46
C SER A 468 23.08 4.19 -23.37
N PHE A 469 21.82 4.39 -22.98
CA PHE A 469 20.87 5.27 -23.66
C PHE A 469 21.15 6.77 -23.43
N HIS A 470 21.93 7.15 -22.40
CA HIS A 470 22.31 8.56 -22.16
C HIS A 470 23.41 9.09 -23.10
N THR A 471 23.87 8.29 -24.07
CA THR A 471 24.87 8.74 -25.06
C THR A 471 24.23 9.69 -26.09
N PRO A 472 25.01 10.53 -26.81
CA PRO A 472 24.47 11.39 -27.88
C PRO A 472 23.78 10.65 -29.05
N LEU A 473 23.93 9.32 -29.12
CA LEU A 473 23.24 8.44 -30.06
C LEU A 473 21.85 7.98 -29.55
N GLY A 474 21.51 8.29 -28.30
CA GLY A 474 20.22 8.01 -27.68
C GLY A 474 19.81 6.54 -27.77
N VAL A 475 18.56 6.29 -28.16
CA VAL A 475 17.98 4.96 -28.39
C VAL A 475 18.85 4.06 -29.28
N TYR A 476 19.48 4.60 -30.33
CA TYR A 476 20.33 3.82 -31.23
C TYR A 476 21.63 3.37 -30.56
N GLY A 477 22.26 4.26 -29.78
CA GLY A 477 23.43 3.93 -28.97
C GLY A 477 23.10 2.89 -27.90
N GLY A 478 21.97 3.07 -27.22
CA GLY A 478 21.47 2.14 -26.21
C GLY A 478 21.17 0.74 -26.74
N ILE A 479 20.53 0.63 -27.92
CA ILE A 479 20.28 -0.66 -28.59
C ILE A 479 21.61 -1.34 -28.99
N MET A 480 22.54 -0.62 -29.63
CA MET A 480 23.82 -1.19 -30.05
C MET A 480 24.65 -1.68 -28.87
N TYR A 481 24.74 -0.88 -27.79
CA TYR A 481 25.46 -1.29 -26.58
C TYR A 481 24.74 -2.43 -25.86
N SER A 482 23.41 -2.42 -25.77
CA SER A 482 22.66 -3.50 -25.12
C SER A 482 22.81 -4.82 -25.87
N GLY A 483 22.88 -4.82 -27.20
CA GLY A 483 23.24 -6.00 -28.00
C GLY A 483 24.65 -6.50 -27.71
N LEU A 484 25.64 -5.60 -27.64
CA LEU A 484 27.03 -5.93 -27.27
C LEU A 484 27.12 -6.57 -25.88
N GLU A 485 26.46 -5.98 -24.88
CA GLU A 485 26.45 -6.45 -23.49
C GLU A 485 25.65 -7.76 -23.34
N ALA A 486 24.55 -7.94 -24.08
CA ALA A 486 23.72 -9.14 -24.01
C ALA A 486 24.37 -10.37 -24.66
N TYR A 487 24.87 -10.24 -25.90
CA TYR A 487 25.33 -11.38 -26.70
C TYR A 487 26.83 -11.66 -26.55
N LEU A 488 27.67 -10.63 -26.57
CA LEU A 488 29.14 -10.78 -26.56
C LEU A 488 29.72 -10.75 -25.15
N LEU A 489 29.50 -9.67 -24.39
CA LEU A 489 30.10 -9.50 -23.06
C LEU A 489 29.35 -10.30 -21.97
N ARG A 490 28.05 -10.56 -22.18
CA ARG A 490 27.15 -11.31 -21.26
C ARG A 490 27.17 -10.75 -19.84
N GLY A 491 27.16 -9.42 -19.71
CA GLY A 491 27.24 -8.69 -18.43
C GLY A 491 28.63 -8.68 -17.76
N LYS A 492 29.64 -9.32 -18.38
CA LYS A 492 31.00 -9.45 -17.84
C LYS A 492 31.94 -8.29 -18.21
N ALA A 493 31.42 -7.18 -18.71
CA ALA A 493 32.18 -5.94 -18.85
C ALA A 493 32.94 -5.61 -17.55
N PRO A 494 34.23 -5.22 -17.60
CA PRO A 494 35.02 -4.89 -16.40
C PRO A 494 34.73 -3.47 -15.85
N TRP A 495 33.79 -2.74 -16.44
CA TRP A 495 33.33 -1.40 -16.04
C TRP A 495 31.85 -1.39 -15.66
N THR A 496 31.42 -0.33 -14.97
CA THR A 496 30.01 -0.03 -14.72
C THR A 496 29.74 1.40 -15.17
N LEU A 497 28.80 1.59 -16.10
CA LEU A 497 28.37 2.90 -16.57
C LEU A 497 27.59 3.65 -15.47
N LYS A 498 27.60 4.98 -15.51
CA LYS A 498 26.86 5.85 -14.58
C LYS A 498 25.62 6.45 -15.25
N HIS A 499 24.61 6.77 -14.44
CA HIS A 499 23.45 7.54 -14.88
C HIS A 499 23.83 8.99 -15.17
N GLY A 500 22.95 9.70 -15.87
CA GLY A 500 23.12 11.11 -16.22
C GLY A 500 22.77 12.06 -15.06
N LYS A 501 21.87 13.00 -15.33
CA LYS A 501 21.22 13.81 -14.29
C LYS A 501 20.06 13.03 -13.67
N PRO A 502 19.64 13.35 -12.43
CA PRO A 502 18.33 12.95 -11.91
C PRO A 502 17.17 13.41 -12.80
N ASP A 503 16.07 12.65 -12.77
CA ASP A 503 14.92 12.76 -13.67
C ASP A 503 14.29 14.18 -13.73
N HIS A 504 14.11 14.85 -12.58
CA HIS A 504 13.66 16.25 -12.52
C HIS A 504 14.62 17.20 -13.25
N ALA A 505 15.92 17.09 -12.96
CA ALA A 505 16.99 17.96 -13.47
C ALA A 505 17.36 17.70 -14.95
N ALA A 506 16.84 16.61 -15.54
CA ALA A 506 16.94 16.33 -16.98
C ALA A 506 16.05 17.26 -17.83
N THR A 507 14.98 17.82 -17.23
CA THR A 507 14.01 18.69 -17.90
C THR A 507 14.63 20.00 -18.36
N LYS A 508 14.49 20.32 -19.64
CA LYS A 508 14.87 21.60 -20.26
C LYS A 508 13.74 22.62 -20.17
N THR A 509 14.04 23.89 -20.41
CA THR A 509 13.00 24.93 -20.53
C THR A 509 12.19 24.76 -21.82
N ALA A 510 10.98 25.33 -21.82
CA ALA A 510 9.98 25.13 -22.87
C ALA A 510 10.30 25.85 -24.19
N ASP A 511 11.20 26.84 -24.16
CA ASP A 511 11.73 27.58 -25.32
C ASP A 511 12.90 26.85 -26.01
N GLU A 512 13.70 26.07 -25.28
CA GLU A 512 14.75 25.19 -25.84
C GLU A 512 14.16 23.98 -26.62
N CYS A 513 12.85 23.76 -26.53
CA CYS A 513 12.21 22.51 -26.91
C CYS A 513 11.03 22.70 -27.88
N GLN A 514 10.95 21.83 -28.90
CA GLN A 514 9.82 21.82 -29.82
C GLN A 514 8.53 21.43 -29.08
N LYS A 515 7.50 22.30 -29.17
CA LYS A 515 6.14 22.01 -28.73
C LYS A 515 5.60 20.79 -29.46
N ILE A 516 5.08 19.82 -28.71
CA ILE A 516 4.42 18.63 -29.24
C ILE A 516 2.91 18.87 -29.20
N GLU A 517 2.24 18.64 -30.32
CA GLU A 517 0.77 18.68 -30.41
C GLU A 517 0.25 17.27 -30.66
N TYR A 518 -0.55 16.76 -29.73
CA TYR A 518 -1.09 15.41 -29.78
C TYR A 518 -2.41 15.39 -30.57
N PRO A 519 -2.68 14.35 -31.38
CA PRO A 519 -3.98 14.17 -32.02
C PRO A 519 -5.11 14.15 -30.99
N LYS A 520 -6.27 14.71 -31.34
CA LYS A 520 -7.49 14.54 -30.53
C LYS A 520 -7.88 13.06 -30.47
N PRO A 521 -8.36 12.55 -29.33
CA PRO A 521 -8.80 11.17 -29.21
C PRO A 521 -10.01 10.88 -30.11
N ASP A 522 -10.11 9.65 -30.62
CA ASP A 522 -11.19 9.20 -31.50
C ASP A 522 -12.39 8.61 -30.74
N GLY A 523 -12.26 8.41 -29.42
CA GLY A 523 -13.27 7.81 -28.56
C GLY A 523 -13.42 6.29 -28.74
N LYS A 524 -12.56 5.66 -29.54
CA LYS A 524 -12.63 4.22 -29.90
C LYS A 524 -11.36 3.48 -29.52
N ILE A 525 -10.23 3.90 -30.09
CA ILE A 525 -8.88 3.35 -29.84
C ILE A 525 -8.13 4.26 -28.86
N SER A 526 -8.34 5.57 -28.95
CA SER A 526 -7.77 6.58 -28.06
C SER A 526 -8.85 7.37 -27.30
N PHE A 527 -8.51 7.81 -26.10
CA PHE A 527 -9.43 8.48 -25.17
C PHE A 527 -8.83 9.78 -24.62
N ASP A 528 -9.69 10.61 -24.05
CA ASP A 528 -9.27 11.70 -23.18
C ASP A 528 -8.90 11.18 -21.79
N ILE A 529 -8.16 12.01 -21.04
CA ILE A 529 -7.60 11.61 -19.75
C ILE A 529 -8.65 11.36 -18.67
N LEU A 530 -9.82 11.99 -18.73
CA LEU A 530 -10.89 11.80 -17.73
C LEU A 530 -11.68 10.50 -17.99
N THR A 531 -11.92 10.18 -19.26
CA THR A 531 -12.40 8.86 -19.70
C THR A 531 -11.42 7.74 -19.31
N SER A 532 -10.10 7.98 -19.31
CA SER A 532 -9.13 7.06 -18.72
C SER A 532 -9.20 7.02 -17.19
N VAL A 533 -9.24 8.15 -16.49
CA VAL A 533 -9.26 8.21 -15.02
C VAL A 533 -10.47 7.49 -14.43
N SER A 534 -11.67 7.66 -15.00
CA SER A 534 -12.87 6.92 -14.56
C SER A 534 -12.70 5.39 -14.63
N ARG A 535 -11.97 4.86 -15.63
CA ARG A 535 -11.62 3.43 -15.76
C ARG A 535 -10.51 2.93 -14.82
N SER A 536 -9.97 3.81 -13.98
CA SER A 536 -9.10 3.43 -12.84
C SER A 536 -9.87 3.25 -11.53
N GLY A 537 -11.16 3.61 -11.49
CA GLY A 537 -11.98 3.55 -10.28
C GLY A 537 -11.51 4.46 -9.14
N THR A 538 -10.63 5.45 -9.43
CA THR A 538 -10.01 6.27 -8.38
C THR A 538 -10.96 7.29 -7.78
N ASN A 539 -10.96 7.39 -6.44
CA ASN A 539 -11.70 8.39 -5.70
C ASN A 539 -11.00 8.73 -4.37
N HIS A 540 -11.22 9.95 -3.90
CA HIS A 540 -10.83 10.47 -2.58
C HIS A 540 -11.95 11.38 -2.07
N GLU A 541 -12.07 11.56 -0.76
CA GLU A 541 -12.90 12.61 -0.15
C GLU A 541 -12.39 14.00 -0.58
N GLU A 542 -13.26 14.87 -1.09
CA GLU A 542 -12.86 16.19 -1.63
C GLU A 542 -12.46 17.20 -0.54
N ASP A 543 -13.10 17.09 0.62
CA ASP A 543 -12.84 17.89 1.80
C ASP A 543 -11.83 17.17 2.72
N GLN A 544 -10.57 17.10 2.28
CA GLN A 544 -9.45 16.61 3.09
C GLN A 544 -8.16 17.39 2.78
N PRO A 545 -7.14 17.36 3.66
CA PRO A 545 -5.83 17.95 3.37
C PRO A 545 -5.23 17.39 2.08
N CYS A 546 -4.78 18.26 1.18
CA CYS A 546 -4.28 17.83 -0.12
C CYS A 546 -3.00 16.97 0.04
N HIS A 547 -3.09 15.66 -0.26
CA HIS A 547 -1.96 14.72 -0.14
C HIS A 547 -0.80 14.97 -1.14
N LEU A 548 -0.95 15.98 -1.99
CA LEU A 548 0.01 16.47 -2.97
C LEU A 548 0.54 17.81 -2.47
N GLN A 549 1.41 17.76 -1.48
CA GLN A 549 1.79 18.91 -0.68
C GLN A 549 2.69 19.86 -1.49
N VAL A 550 2.17 21.05 -1.77
CA VAL A 550 2.88 22.21 -2.32
C VAL A 550 2.73 23.35 -1.31
N LYS A 551 3.84 23.93 -0.86
CA LYS A 551 3.84 24.90 0.26
C LYS A 551 3.19 26.24 -0.08
N ASP A 552 3.35 26.67 -1.33
CA ASP A 552 2.89 27.95 -1.86
C ASP A 552 2.59 27.73 -3.34
N TYR A 553 1.34 27.95 -3.74
CA TYR A 553 0.85 27.63 -5.08
C TYR A 553 1.22 28.72 -6.09
N ASP A 554 1.40 29.96 -5.64
CA ASP A 554 1.78 31.08 -6.51
C ASP A 554 3.31 31.05 -6.74
N ALA A 555 4.10 30.86 -5.68
CA ALA A 555 5.55 30.68 -5.79
C ALA A 555 5.96 29.36 -6.48
N HIS A 556 5.04 28.38 -6.63
CA HIS A 556 5.21 27.22 -7.51
C HIS A 556 4.97 27.62 -8.97
N ALA A 557 3.83 28.28 -9.25
CA ALA A 557 3.48 28.75 -10.59
C ALA A 557 4.55 29.68 -11.19
N GLU A 558 5.13 30.59 -10.39
CA GLU A 558 6.22 31.50 -10.82
C GLU A 558 7.46 30.78 -11.34
N LYS A 559 7.77 29.58 -10.84
CA LYS A 559 8.91 28.78 -11.28
C LYS A 559 8.56 27.95 -12.52
N GLU A 560 7.49 27.17 -12.43
CA GLU A 560 7.17 26.12 -13.39
C GLU A 560 6.42 26.65 -14.62
N TRP A 561 5.57 27.68 -14.49
CA TRP A 561 4.80 28.21 -15.63
C TRP A 561 5.63 29.02 -16.63
N PRO A 562 6.55 29.94 -16.25
CA PRO A 562 7.36 30.66 -17.23
C PRO A 562 8.36 29.75 -17.92
N ARG A 563 9.10 28.93 -17.15
CA ARG A 563 10.26 28.15 -17.61
C ARG A 563 9.88 26.83 -18.28
N TYR A 564 8.92 26.09 -17.69
CA TYR A 564 8.57 24.72 -18.11
C TYR A 564 7.14 24.60 -18.64
N LYS A 565 6.36 25.69 -18.58
CA LYS A 565 4.93 25.74 -18.94
C LYS A 565 4.11 24.71 -18.14
N GLY A 566 4.47 24.50 -16.88
CA GLY A 566 3.82 23.56 -15.96
C GLY A 566 3.86 22.13 -16.49
N VAL A 567 5.03 21.48 -16.46
CA VAL A 567 5.24 20.15 -17.05
C VAL A 567 4.37 19.06 -16.38
N GLU A 568 3.92 19.30 -15.15
CA GLU A 568 3.00 18.50 -14.35
C GLU A 568 1.60 18.33 -14.98
N ASN A 569 1.12 19.27 -15.79
CA ASN A 569 -0.12 19.09 -16.57
C ASN A 569 0.04 18.08 -17.73
N ARG A 570 1.29 17.70 -18.08
CA ARG A 570 1.62 16.71 -19.13
C ARG A 570 2.17 15.41 -18.58
N PHE A 571 2.99 15.45 -17.53
CA PHE A 571 3.53 14.22 -16.91
C PHE A 571 2.49 13.46 -16.09
N CYS A 572 1.44 14.14 -15.60
CA CYS A 572 0.46 13.51 -14.72
C CYS A 572 -0.49 12.61 -15.53
N PRO A 573 -0.52 11.29 -15.28
CA PRO A 573 -1.39 10.35 -16.02
C PRO A 573 -2.87 10.43 -15.61
N ALA A 574 -3.30 11.52 -14.96
CA ALA A 574 -4.63 11.61 -14.37
C ALA A 574 -5.22 13.04 -14.32
N GLY A 575 -4.62 14.04 -15.00
CA GLY A 575 -5.19 15.40 -15.04
C GLY A 575 -5.36 16.05 -13.66
N VAL A 576 -4.40 15.82 -12.76
CA VAL A 576 -4.45 16.32 -11.37
C VAL A 576 -3.98 17.76 -11.24
N TYR A 577 -3.08 18.20 -12.12
CA TYR A 577 -2.46 19.53 -12.07
C TYR A 577 -2.93 20.37 -13.25
N GLU A 578 -3.48 21.54 -12.96
CA GLU A 578 -4.04 22.46 -13.95
C GLU A 578 -3.51 23.88 -13.74
N TYR A 579 -3.40 24.62 -14.85
CA TYR A 579 -3.19 26.07 -14.86
C TYR A 579 -4.42 26.69 -15.48
N VAL A 580 -5.29 27.22 -14.63
CA VAL A 580 -6.56 27.84 -15.03
C VAL A 580 -6.27 29.29 -15.38
N GLU A 581 -6.77 29.78 -16.52
CA GLU A 581 -6.65 31.19 -16.92
C GLU A 581 -7.35 32.07 -15.85
N ASP A 582 -6.61 33.07 -15.33
CA ASP A 582 -7.03 33.87 -14.17
C ASP A 582 -6.39 35.26 -14.22
N ASP A 583 -7.14 36.24 -14.73
CA ASP A 583 -6.72 37.64 -14.87
C ASP A 583 -6.38 38.33 -13.53
N SER A 584 -6.70 37.71 -12.38
CA SER A 584 -6.32 38.23 -11.06
C SER A 584 -4.89 37.88 -10.64
N LYS A 585 -4.20 37.02 -11.39
CA LYS A 585 -2.82 36.58 -11.13
C LYS A 585 -1.84 37.25 -12.10
N GLU A 586 -0.67 37.66 -11.59
CA GLU A 586 0.36 38.33 -12.42
C GLU A 586 0.88 37.46 -13.59
N LEU A 587 0.75 36.14 -13.50
CA LEU A 587 1.10 35.18 -14.55
C LEU A 587 0.00 34.95 -15.59
N GLY A 588 -1.19 35.56 -15.41
CA GLY A 588 -2.41 35.28 -16.18
C GLY A 588 -3.03 33.90 -15.93
N VAL A 589 -2.49 33.13 -14.97
CA VAL A 589 -2.95 31.80 -14.62
C VAL A 589 -2.85 31.55 -13.11
N ARG A 590 -3.74 30.69 -12.61
CA ARG A 590 -3.72 30.15 -11.25
C ARG A 590 -3.46 28.65 -11.29
N PHE A 591 -2.49 28.19 -10.49
CA PHE A 591 -2.21 26.77 -10.29
C PHE A 591 -3.32 26.10 -9.47
N GLN A 592 -3.73 24.89 -9.85
CA GLN A 592 -4.79 24.13 -9.21
C GLN A 592 -4.44 22.64 -9.12
N ILE A 593 -4.79 22.03 -7.98
CA ILE A 593 -4.63 20.60 -7.73
C ILE A 593 -6.00 19.93 -7.52
N ASN A 594 -6.37 19.06 -8.46
CA ASN A 594 -7.55 18.20 -8.47
C ASN A 594 -7.20 16.83 -7.87
N ALA A 595 -6.85 16.81 -6.58
CA ALA A 595 -6.26 15.66 -5.90
C ALA A 595 -7.13 14.39 -5.91
N GLN A 596 -8.45 14.53 -6.05
CA GLN A 596 -9.40 13.41 -6.11
C GLN A 596 -9.13 12.45 -7.29
N ASN A 597 -8.51 12.94 -8.37
CA ASN A 597 -8.14 12.14 -9.54
C ASN A 597 -6.84 11.31 -9.36
N CYS A 598 -6.14 11.42 -8.22
CA CYS A 598 -4.77 10.94 -8.13
C CYS A 598 -4.64 9.41 -8.04
N VAL A 599 -4.30 8.76 -9.16
CA VAL A 599 -4.00 7.30 -9.27
C VAL A 599 -2.72 6.84 -8.54
N HIS A 600 -2.23 7.60 -7.56
CA HIS A 600 -1.05 7.35 -6.70
C HIS A 600 0.24 6.96 -7.45
N CYS A 601 0.37 7.38 -8.72
CA CYS A 601 1.46 6.95 -9.60
C CYS A 601 2.88 7.24 -9.07
N LYS A 602 3.03 8.33 -8.29
CA LYS A 602 4.25 8.97 -7.76
C LYS A 602 5.09 9.82 -8.74
N THR A 603 4.62 10.05 -9.98
CA THR A 603 5.38 10.82 -11.00
C THR A 603 5.73 12.25 -10.56
N CYS A 604 4.85 12.93 -9.84
CA CYS A 604 5.02 14.34 -9.43
C CYS A 604 6.26 14.57 -8.56
N ASP A 605 6.37 13.83 -7.45
CA ASP A 605 7.53 13.79 -6.53
C ASP A 605 8.87 13.64 -7.30
N ILE A 606 8.86 12.84 -8.38
CA ILE A 606 10.06 12.45 -9.11
C ILE A 606 10.43 13.46 -10.21
N LYS A 607 9.43 13.99 -10.93
CA LYS A 607 9.63 14.69 -12.21
C LYS A 607 9.49 16.21 -12.14
N VAL A 608 8.85 16.77 -11.10
CA VAL A 608 8.73 18.24 -10.98
C VAL A 608 10.13 18.88 -10.90
N PRO A 609 10.51 19.76 -11.86
CA PRO A 609 11.87 20.29 -12.01
C PRO A 609 12.48 20.87 -10.73
N ASP A 610 11.77 21.77 -10.04
CA ASP A 610 12.27 22.43 -8.83
C ASP A 610 11.97 21.65 -7.51
N GLN A 611 11.50 20.40 -7.61
CA GLN A 611 11.38 19.41 -6.51
C GLN A 611 10.60 19.88 -5.26
N ASP A 612 9.54 20.67 -5.46
CA ASP A 612 8.72 21.24 -4.37
C ASP A 612 7.36 20.56 -4.13
N ILE A 613 6.90 19.68 -5.03
CA ILE A 613 5.73 18.80 -4.80
C ILE A 613 6.14 17.57 -3.98
N ASN A 614 5.55 17.39 -2.81
CA ASN A 614 5.78 16.25 -1.93
C ASN A 614 4.52 15.35 -1.86
N TRP A 615 4.58 14.13 -2.42
CA TRP A 615 3.51 13.15 -2.28
C TRP A 615 3.53 12.52 -0.88
N GLN A 616 2.39 12.56 -0.21
CA GLN A 616 2.08 11.83 1.01
C GLN A 616 0.83 10.95 0.81
N THR A 617 0.55 10.09 1.77
CA THR A 617 -0.66 9.28 1.79
C THR A 617 -1.89 10.17 2.02
N PRO A 618 -2.96 10.07 1.20
CA PRO A 618 -4.28 10.52 1.62
C PRO A 618 -4.84 9.64 2.74
N GLN A 619 -6.11 9.83 3.10
CA GLN A 619 -6.81 8.92 3.99
C GLN A 619 -6.74 7.47 3.48
N GLY A 620 -6.60 6.52 4.42
CA GLY A 620 -6.59 5.10 4.12
C GLY A 620 -7.89 4.61 3.47
N GLY A 621 -7.78 3.63 2.57
CA GLY A 621 -8.89 3.11 1.78
C GLY A 621 -9.13 3.85 0.46
N GLU A 622 -8.60 5.06 0.31
CA GLU A 622 -8.70 5.89 -0.89
C GLU A 622 -7.60 5.61 -1.93
N GLY A 623 -7.83 6.05 -3.16
CA GLY A 623 -6.94 5.84 -4.30
C GLY A 623 -7.63 5.11 -5.47
N PRO A 624 -6.87 4.55 -6.41
CA PRO A 624 -7.40 3.76 -7.52
C PRO A 624 -7.96 2.40 -7.08
N LYS A 625 -8.84 1.84 -7.91
CA LYS A 625 -9.43 0.50 -7.76
C LYS A 625 -9.22 -0.28 -9.05
N PHE A 626 -7.98 -0.70 -9.29
CA PHE A 626 -7.58 -1.28 -10.57
C PHE A 626 -8.28 -2.61 -10.82
N PHE A 627 -9.07 -2.65 -11.90
CA PHE A 627 -9.95 -3.76 -12.30
C PHE A 627 -9.35 -5.15 -12.08
N THR A 628 -9.95 -5.89 -11.15
CA THR A 628 -9.77 -7.33 -10.98
C THR A 628 -10.63 -8.06 -12.01
N ALA A 629 -9.99 -8.64 -13.02
CA ALA A 629 -10.66 -9.50 -13.98
C ALA A 629 -11.14 -10.79 -13.30
N THR A 630 -12.36 -10.80 -12.79
CA THR A 630 -13.05 -12.01 -12.32
C THR A 630 -13.79 -12.63 -13.50
N LEU A 631 -13.22 -13.68 -14.09
CA LEU A 631 -14.01 -14.60 -14.91
C LEU A 631 -15.04 -15.28 -13.99
N PRO A 632 -16.31 -15.46 -14.42
CA PRO A 632 -17.23 -16.30 -13.66
C PRO A 632 -16.68 -17.74 -13.63
N PRO A 633 -16.78 -18.45 -12.49
CA PRO A 633 -16.20 -19.78 -12.36
C PRO A 633 -16.78 -20.73 -13.42
N ALA A 634 -15.88 -21.37 -14.19
CA ALA A 634 -16.27 -22.20 -15.31
C ALA A 634 -17.27 -23.31 -14.89
N PRO A 635 -18.34 -23.55 -15.68
CA PRO A 635 -19.36 -24.54 -15.32
C PRO A 635 -18.73 -25.93 -15.26
N LYS A 636 -18.69 -26.52 -14.06
CA LYS A 636 -18.13 -27.86 -13.84
C LYS A 636 -18.88 -28.87 -14.71
N VAL A 637 -18.20 -29.42 -15.72
CA VAL A 637 -18.74 -30.46 -16.61
C VAL A 637 -18.82 -31.78 -15.83
N ILE A 638 -19.91 -31.97 -15.09
CA ILE A 638 -20.16 -33.21 -14.35
C ILE A 638 -20.50 -34.33 -15.34
N SER A 639 -19.51 -35.16 -15.64
CA SER A 639 -19.70 -36.42 -16.36
C SER A 639 -20.66 -37.33 -15.57
N LYS A 640 -21.80 -37.69 -16.17
CA LYS A 640 -22.86 -38.45 -15.49
C LYS A 640 -22.43 -39.89 -15.20
N SER A 641 -22.07 -40.17 -13.94
CA SER A 641 -22.13 -41.51 -13.35
C SER A 641 -22.87 -41.43 -12.02
N PHE A 642 -24.05 -42.04 -11.95
CA PHE A 642 -24.91 -42.02 -10.77
C PHE A 642 -24.53 -43.12 -9.78
N THR A 643 -23.93 -42.75 -8.65
CA THR A 643 -24.00 -43.52 -7.39
C THR A 643 -24.32 -42.54 -6.28
N ALA A 644 -25.36 -42.86 -5.49
CA ALA A 644 -25.84 -41.93 -4.47
C ALA A 644 -24.94 -41.95 -3.23
N THR A 645 -24.48 -40.79 -2.80
CA THR A 645 -23.88 -40.58 -1.47
C THR A 645 -24.28 -39.18 -1.00
N THR A 646 -24.61 -39.06 0.28
CA THR A 646 -25.32 -37.92 0.87
C THR A 646 -24.51 -36.62 0.78
N ILE A 647 -25.12 -35.57 0.21
CA ILE A 647 -24.62 -34.20 0.35
C ILE A 647 -24.82 -33.77 1.80
N THR A 648 -23.76 -33.38 2.49
CA THR A 648 -23.82 -32.89 3.87
C THR A 648 -24.55 -31.55 3.93
N MET A 649 -25.70 -31.52 4.62
CA MET A 649 -26.37 -30.28 5.00
C MET A 649 -25.65 -29.60 6.17
N THR A 650 -25.88 -28.30 6.34
CA THR A 650 -25.39 -27.49 7.46
C THR A 650 -25.80 -28.10 8.81
N GLU A 651 -24.86 -28.26 9.73
CA GLU A 651 -25.10 -28.97 10.99
C GLU A 651 -26.11 -28.29 11.92
N VAL A 652 -27.03 -29.10 12.44
CA VAL A 652 -28.04 -28.72 13.44
C VAL A 652 -27.72 -29.48 14.73
N SER A 653 -27.92 -28.87 15.89
CA SER A 653 -27.67 -29.52 17.18
C SER A 653 -28.58 -30.74 17.35
N SER A 654 -28.05 -31.81 17.92
CA SER A 654 -28.78 -33.04 18.22
C SER A 654 -29.41 -33.05 19.62
N THR A 655 -28.93 -32.24 20.55
CA THR A 655 -29.32 -32.22 21.98
C THR A 655 -30.06 -30.96 22.43
N ARG A 656 -30.02 -29.88 21.63
CA ARG A 656 -30.46 -28.55 22.05
C ARG A 656 -31.65 -28.05 21.25
N LEU A 657 -32.67 -27.57 21.95
CA LEU A 657 -33.90 -27.02 21.40
C LEU A 657 -33.98 -25.50 21.58
N TYR A 658 -34.63 -24.85 20.62
CA TYR A 658 -35.06 -23.46 20.62
C TYR A 658 -36.57 -23.39 20.89
N LEU A 659 -36.98 -22.43 21.72
CA LEU A 659 -38.36 -22.13 22.07
C LEU A 659 -38.72 -20.73 21.55
N GLY A 660 -39.40 -20.65 20.41
CA GLY A 660 -39.96 -19.40 19.89
C GLY A 660 -41.34 -19.10 20.45
N ASN A 661 -41.70 -17.81 20.48
CA ASN A 661 -42.97 -17.29 20.98
C ASN A 661 -43.23 -17.62 22.47
N LEU A 662 -42.23 -17.32 23.31
CA LEU A 662 -42.29 -17.48 24.76
C LEU A 662 -42.85 -16.19 25.41
N PRO A 663 -43.94 -16.23 26.20
CA PRO A 663 -44.47 -15.06 26.89
C PRO A 663 -43.44 -14.36 27.78
N ARG A 664 -43.42 -13.02 27.77
CA ARG A 664 -42.36 -12.20 28.41
C ARG A 664 -42.31 -12.29 29.95
N ASN A 665 -43.30 -12.94 30.57
CA ASN A 665 -43.42 -13.20 31.99
C ASN A 665 -43.11 -14.66 32.38
N ALA A 666 -42.84 -15.55 31.42
CA ALA A 666 -42.52 -16.95 31.69
C ALA A 666 -41.20 -17.09 32.47
N THR A 667 -41.20 -17.89 33.54
CA THR A 667 -40.00 -18.17 34.33
C THR A 667 -39.40 -19.52 33.98
N LYS A 668 -38.14 -19.76 34.42
CA LYS A 668 -37.46 -21.03 34.19
C LYS A 668 -38.26 -22.22 34.74
N ALA A 669 -38.89 -22.09 35.91
CA ALA A 669 -39.67 -23.15 36.52
C ALA A 669 -40.94 -23.51 35.74
N ASP A 670 -41.58 -22.52 35.10
CA ASP A 670 -42.78 -22.77 34.28
C ASP A 670 -42.41 -23.58 33.03
N VAL A 671 -41.29 -23.24 32.39
CA VAL A 671 -40.76 -23.96 31.22
C VAL A 671 -40.27 -25.35 31.60
N GLU A 672 -39.54 -25.50 32.71
CA GLU A 672 -39.08 -26.79 33.25
C GLU A 672 -40.27 -27.72 33.56
N GLY A 673 -41.33 -27.18 34.17
CA GLY A 673 -42.59 -27.90 34.40
C GLY A 673 -43.30 -28.34 33.12
N HIS A 674 -43.46 -27.44 32.14
CA HIS A 674 -44.10 -27.74 30.85
C HIS A 674 -43.38 -28.89 30.13
N PHE A 675 -42.06 -28.81 30.02
CA PHE A 675 -41.28 -29.83 29.31
C PHE A 675 -41.16 -31.15 30.08
N SER A 676 -41.18 -31.14 31.43
CA SER A 676 -41.30 -32.37 32.24
C SER A 676 -42.65 -33.10 32.08
N THR A 677 -43.66 -32.42 31.52
CA THR A 677 -44.97 -33.01 31.22
C THR A 677 -45.02 -33.63 29.81
N HIS A 678 -44.08 -33.27 28.93
CA HIS A 678 -44.06 -33.67 27.52
C HIS A 678 -42.91 -34.62 27.13
N GLY A 679 -41.92 -34.84 27.99
CA GLY A 679 -40.83 -35.80 27.74
C GLY A 679 -40.15 -36.28 29.01
N THR A 680 -39.45 -37.42 28.92
CA THR A 680 -38.85 -38.13 30.07
C THR A 680 -37.37 -37.80 30.32
N GLY A 681 -36.79 -36.86 29.56
CA GLY A 681 -35.35 -36.62 29.53
C GLY A 681 -34.81 -35.63 30.56
N ASP A 682 -33.56 -35.85 30.99
CA ASP A 682 -32.83 -34.95 31.88
C ASP A 682 -32.48 -33.63 31.15
N ILE A 683 -33.05 -32.51 31.62
CA ILE A 683 -32.68 -31.18 31.16
C ILE A 683 -31.41 -30.70 31.89
N THR A 684 -30.41 -30.24 31.13
CA THR A 684 -29.11 -29.79 31.66
C THR A 684 -29.01 -28.26 31.77
N GLU A 685 -29.47 -27.51 30.78
CA GLU A 685 -29.58 -26.05 30.83
C GLU A 685 -30.96 -25.60 30.32
N ILE A 686 -31.51 -24.55 30.95
CA ILE A 686 -32.64 -23.77 30.44
C ILE A 686 -32.22 -22.30 30.51
N LYS A 687 -32.32 -21.60 29.38
CA LYS A 687 -31.89 -20.21 29.22
C LYS A 687 -32.97 -19.41 28.51
N LEU A 688 -33.70 -18.61 29.28
CA LEU A 688 -34.81 -17.80 28.77
C LEU A 688 -34.33 -16.39 28.39
N MET A 689 -34.95 -15.82 27.37
CA MET A 689 -34.75 -14.47 26.86
C MET A 689 -36.11 -13.80 26.62
N ASN A 690 -36.10 -12.52 26.23
CA ASN A 690 -37.32 -11.72 26.13
C ASN A 690 -38.12 -12.05 24.83
N GLY A 691 -38.96 -13.08 24.88
CA GLY A 691 -39.79 -13.55 23.76
C GLY A 691 -39.43 -14.94 23.21
N PHE A 692 -38.33 -15.54 23.67
CA PHE A 692 -37.86 -16.87 23.26
C PHE A 692 -36.91 -17.48 24.31
N GLY A 693 -36.57 -18.76 24.17
CA GLY A 693 -35.61 -19.43 25.05
C GLY A 693 -34.89 -20.61 24.40
N PHE A 694 -34.03 -21.27 25.17
CA PHE A 694 -33.37 -22.52 24.81
C PHE A 694 -33.45 -23.54 25.95
N ILE A 695 -33.53 -24.82 25.59
CA ILE A 695 -33.37 -25.97 26.48
C ILE A 695 -32.26 -26.85 25.90
N GLU A 696 -31.40 -27.39 26.74
CA GLU A 696 -30.39 -28.38 26.35
C GLU A 696 -30.57 -29.67 27.14
N TYR A 697 -30.82 -30.77 26.45
CA TYR A 697 -31.02 -32.10 27.04
C TYR A 697 -29.70 -32.86 27.14
N LYS A 698 -29.66 -33.81 28.08
CA LYS A 698 -28.53 -34.69 28.34
C LYS A 698 -28.31 -35.72 27.22
N ASP A 699 -29.39 -36.16 26.56
CA ASP A 699 -29.35 -37.07 25.42
C ASP A 699 -29.99 -36.45 24.17
N ALA A 700 -29.59 -36.93 22.99
CA ALA A 700 -30.11 -36.52 21.70
C ALA A 700 -31.41 -37.24 21.29
N MET A 701 -31.74 -38.38 21.93
CA MET A 701 -33.04 -39.04 21.79
C MET A 701 -34.12 -38.30 22.59
N ASP A 702 -33.82 -37.94 23.85
CA ASP A 702 -34.70 -37.12 24.70
C ASP A 702 -35.13 -35.82 24.00
N ALA A 703 -34.19 -35.12 23.35
CA ALA A 703 -34.46 -33.90 22.60
C ALA A 703 -35.34 -34.13 21.35
N ARG A 704 -35.41 -35.36 20.82
CA ARG A 704 -36.22 -35.71 19.64
C ARG A 704 -37.63 -36.10 20.00
N ASP A 705 -37.83 -36.87 21.06
CA ASP A 705 -39.17 -37.31 21.49
C ASP A 705 -40.03 -36.12 21.98
N VAL A 706 -39.39 -35.03 22.38
CA VAL A 706 -40.00 -33.73 22.75
C VAL A 706 -40.44 -32.89 21.52
N VAL A 707 -40.09 -33.28 20.29
CA VAL A 707 -40.39 -32.54 19.05
C VAL A 707 -41.15 -33.46 18.09
N PRO A 708 -42.50 -33.31 17.99
CA PRO A 708 -43.03 -32.16 17.26
C PRO A 708 -44.38 -31.59 17.75
N ASP A 709 -44.84 -30.60 16.98
CA ASP A 709 -46.10 -29.85 17.06
C ASP A 709 -46.29 -28.93 18.28
N GLY A 710 -46.48 -27.64 18.00
CA GLY A 710 -46.44 -26.59 19.02
C GLY A 710 -47.55 -26.73 20.06
N SER A 711 -47.17 -26.91 21.32
CA SER A 711 -48.07 -26.94 22.47
C SER A 711 -48.39 -25.52 22.97
N ASP A 712 -49.62 -25.32 23.44
CA ASP A 712 -50.03 -24.05 24.03
C ASP A 712 -49.48 -23.93 25.45
N PHE A 713 -48.77 -22.83 25.72
CA PHE A 713 -48.10 -22.55 26.98
C PHE A 713 -48.47 -21.15 27.46
N MET A 714 -49.05 -21.07 28.65
CA MET A 714 -49.57 -19.83 29.24
C MET A 714 -50.59 -19.05 28.36
N GLY A 715 -51.17 -19.70 27.34
CA GLY A 715 -52.15 -19.11 26.42
C GLY A 715 -51.62 -18.75 25.02
N GLU A 716 -50.33 -18.99 24.74
CA GLU A 716 -49.74 -18.79 23.41
C GLU A 716 -49.07 -20.08 22.91
N ARG A 717 -49.06 -20.31 21.58
CA ARG A 717 -48.52 -21.53 20.97
C ARG A 717 -47.00 -21.47 20.85
N LEU A 718 -46.28 -22.38 21.52
CA LEU A 718 -44.82 -22.46 21.44
C LEU A 718 -44.34 -23.00 20.09
N ILE A 719 -43.24 -22.44 19.60
CA ILE A 719 -42.52 -22.94 18.43
C ILE A 719 -41.27 -23.68 18.92
N VAL A 720 -41.34 -25.01 19.00
CA VAL A 720 -40.21 -25.86 19.42
C VAL A 720 -39.48 -26.40 18.18
N GLN A 721 -38.18 -26.14 18.07
CA GLN A 721 -37.33 -26.61 16.97
C GLN A 721 -35.92 -26.96 17.47
N PHE A 722 -35.19 -27.80 16.74
CA PHE A 722 -33.76 -28.01 17.02
C PHE A 722 -32.96 -26.73 16.77
N ALA A 723 -32.16 -26.33 17.76
CA ALA A 723 -31.22 -25.23 17.61
C ALA A 723 -30.11 -25.62 16.63
N ARG A 724 -29.61 -24.68 15.82
CA ARG A 724 -28.44 -24.95 14.96
C ARG A 724 -27.20 -25.22 15.81
N GLY A 725 -26.24 -25.97 15.27
CA GLY A 725 -25.16 -26.60 16.04
C GLY A 725 -24.41 -25.64 16.97
N SER A 726 -24.33 -25.98 18.26
CA SER A 726 -23.42 -25.30 19.19
C SER A 726 -22.04 -25.96 19.08
N ARG A 727 -21.05 -25.23 18.55
CA ARG A 727 -19.64 -25.63 18.59
C ARG A 727 -19.24 -25.98 20.02
N ALA A 728 -18.56 -27.11 20.22
CA ALA A 728 -18.08 -27.56 21.52
C ALA A 728 -16.85 -26.76 22.01
N ARG A 729 -17.07 -25.47 22.29
CA ARG A 729 -16.16 -24.55 22.99
C ARG A 729 -14.72 -24.48 22.47
N ASN A 730 -14.59 -24.36 21.16
CA ASN A 730 -13.62 -23.46 20.55
C ASN A 730 -14.38 -22.51 19.59
N GLU A 731 -13.84 -21.33 19.30
CA GLU A 731 -14.43 -20.29 18.42
C GLU A 731 -15.79 -19.71 18.90
N ASN A 732 -16.40 -18.67 18.30
CA ASN A 732 -15.97 -17.35 17.78
C ASN A 732 -17.25 -16.49 17.65
N PHE A 733 -17.18 -15.17 17.45
CA PHE A 733 -18.37 -14.36 17.11
C PHE A 733 -18.17 -13.35 15.98
N THR A 734 -18.16 -13.88 14.76
CA THR A 734 -18.44 -13.23 13.47
C THR A 734 -19.24 -14.25 12.62
N PRO A 735 -19.84 -13.91 11.45
CA PRO A 735 -19.77 -12.64 10.71
C PRO A 735 -21.12 -12.11 10.13
N HIS A 736 -21.06 -10.94 9.49
CA HIS A 736 -21.92 -10.39 8.41
C HIS A 736 -23.46 -10.29 8.63
N GLU A 737 -24.10 -9.15 8.31
CA GLU A 737 -24.19 -8.65 6.92
C GLU A 737 -24.18 -7.12 6.74
N ARG A 738 -24.07 -6.74 5.46
CA ARG A 738 -23.96 -5.42 4.83
C ARG A 738 -24.74 -4.27 5.48
N VAL A 739 -24.04 -3.17 5.77
CA VAL A 739 -24.63 -1.82 5.69
C VAL A 739 -24.64 -1.40 4.22
N PRO A 740 -25.81 -1.09 3.60
CA PRO A 740 -25.84 -0.57 2.24
C PRO A 740 -25.25 0.85 2.19
N PRO A 741 -24.71 1.31 1.03
CA PRO A 741 -24.26 2.68 0.89
C PRO A 741 -25.41 3.65 1.21
N ARG A 742 -25.13 4.72 1.97
CA ARG A 742 -26.14 5.73 2.32
C ARG A 742 -26.72 6.30 1.02
N PRO A 743 -28.05 6.24 0.79
CA PRO A 743 -28.60 6.69 -0.48
C PRO A 743 -28.36 8.18 -0.70
N ARG A 744 -28.01 8.56 -1.93
CA ARG A 744 -28.07 9.97 -2.36
C ARG A 744 -29.53 10.41 -2.27
N ARG A 745 -29.85 11.27 -1.29
CA ARG A 745 -31.21 11.84 -1.15
C ARG A 745 -31.56 12.60 -2.43
N THR A 746 -32.77 12.41 -2.95
CA THR A 746 -33.20 13.03 -4.22
C THR A 746 -34.37 13.98 -4.00
N PRO A 747 -34.53 15.02 -4.84
CA PRO A 747 -35.73 15.87 -4.82
C PRO A 747 -36.97 15.15 -5.36
N TYR A 748 -36.84 13.93 -5.86
CA TYR A 748 -37.90 13.18 -6.53
C TYR A 748 -38.66 12.31 -5.53
N ARG A 749 -39.40 12.98 -4.65
CA ARG A 749 -40.10 12.40 -3.50
C ARG A 749 -41.59 12.18 -3.77
N MET A 750 -42.09 11.03 -3.35
CA MET A 750 -43.51 10.66 -3.28
C MET A 750 -43.92 10.61 -1.81
N ARG A 751 -44.98 11.32 -1.43
CA ARG A 751 -45.61 11.22 -0.11
C ARG A 751 -46.78 10.25 -0.18
N ILE A 752 -46.81 9.31 0.75
CA ILE A 752 -47.85 8.28 0.87
C ILE A 752 -48.62 8.54 2.16
N ALA A 753 -49.95 8.59 2.08
CA ALA A 753 -50.84 8.86 3.21
C ALA A 753 -51.90 7.76 3.36
N ASN A 754 -52.56 7.73 4.52
CA ASN A 754 -53.47 6.67 4.96
C ASN A 754 -52.76 5.31 5.18
N LEU A 755 -51.55 5.36 5.74
CA LEU A 755 -50.78 4.18 6.15
C LEU A 755 -51.25 3.68 7.54
N PRO A 756 -51.39 2.35 7.76
CA PRO A 756 -51.60 1.79 9.09
C PRO A 756 -50.50 2.19 10.09
N VAL A 757 -50.87 2.39 11.36
CA VAL A 757 -50.00 2.87 12.47
C VAL A 757 -48.82 1.93 12.80
N GLU A 758 -48.84 0.71 12.28
CA GLU A 758 -47.79 -0.32 12.41
C GLU A 758 -46.92 -0.48 11.16
N THR A 759 -47.03 0.43 10.18
CA THR A 759 -46.23 0.40 8.94
C THR A 759 -44.76 0.65 9.23
N SER A 760 -43.89 -0.29 8.81
CA SER A 760 -42.44 -0.09 8.83
C SER A 760 -41.92 0.55 7.54
N TRP A 761 -40.71 1.11 7.59
CA TRP A 761 -40.04 1.64 6.40
C TRP A 761 -39.72 0.57 5.35
N GLN A 762 -39.64 -0.70 5.76
CA GLN A 762 -39.46 -1.86 4.88
C GLN A 762 -40.75 -2.16 4.12
N ASP A 763 -41.90 -2.25 4.82
CA ASP A 763 -43.20 -2.43 4.18
C ASP A 763 -43.47 -1.33 3.14
N LEU A 764 -43.14 -0.08 3.48
CA LEU A 764 -43.31 1.06 2.58
C LEU A 764 -42.39 0.98 1.34
N LYS A 765 -41.15 0.51 1.51
CA LYS A 765 -40.20 0.29 0.41
C LYS A 765 -40.66 -0.83 -0.53
N ASP A 766 -41.14 -1.93 0.03
CA ASP A 766 -41.56 -3.11 -0.73
C ASP A 766 -42.97 -2.96 -1.32
N PHE A 767 -43.81 -2.06 -0.81
CA PHE A 767 -44.97 -1.54 -1.54
C PHE A 767 -44.54 -0.68 -2.73
N ALA A 768 -43.65 0.29 -2.50
CA ALA A 768 -43.18 1.22 -3.53
C ALA A 768 -42.49 0.54 -4.73
N ARG A 769 -41.77 -0.56 -4.47
CA ARG A 769 -41.16 -1.43 -5.50
C ARG A 769 -42.16 -2.13 -6.42
N GLN A 770 -43.42 -2.28 -6.02
CA GLN A 770 -44.45 -2.93 -6.86
C GLN A 770 -44.86 -2.09 -8.07
N SER A 771 -44.39 -0.84 -8.17
CA SER A 771 -44.40 -0.05 -9.40
C SER A 771 -43.47 -0.63 -10.49
N GLY A 772 -42.54 -1.53 -10.14
CA GLY A 772 -41.49 -2.04 -11.01
C GLY A 772 -40.29 -1.10 -11.14
N LEU A 773 -40.08 -0.23 -10.15
CA LEU A 773 -39.04 0.82 -10.13
C LEU A 773 -38.22 0.72 -8.84
N ASP A 774 -36.94 1.09 -8.92
CA ASP A 774 -36.06 1.01 -7.76
C ASP A 774 -36.22 2.22 -6.82
N VAL A 775 -36.14 1.94 -5.53
CA VAL A 775 -36.42 2.89 -4.45
C VAL A 775 -35.13 3.30 -3.77
N VAL A 776 -34.78 4.58 -3.90
CA VAL A 776 -33.54 5.16 -3.38
C VAL A 776 -33.62 5.25 -1.85
N TYR A 777 -34.65 5.92 -1.32
CA TYR A 777 -34.87 6.08 0.13
C TYR A 777 -36.34 5.92 0.51
N SER A 778 -36.62 5.53 1.76
CA SER A 778 -37.96 5.52 2.34
C SER A 778 -37.92 5.80 3.84
N GLU A 779 -38.90 6.55 4.36
CA GLU A 779 -39.06 6.84 5.79
C GLU A 779 -40.55 6.97 6.12
N VAL A 780 -40.96 6.51 7.31
CA VAL A 780 -42.33 6.62 7.84
C VAL A 780 -42.37 7.78 8.84
N GLY A 781 -43.49 8.50 8.90
CA GLY A 781 -43.70 9.64 9.78
C GLY A 781 -43.39 9.31 11.25
N ARG A 782 -42.46 10.06 11.84
CA ARG A 782 -41.94 9.80 13.20
C ARG A 782 -43.00 9.95 14.30
N GLU A 783 -44.07 10.69 14.01
CA GLU A 783 -45.18 10.95 14.91
C GLU A 783 -46.31 9.90 14.78
N ARG A 784 -46.15 8.91 13.88
CA ARG A 784 -47.15 7.87 13.53
C ARG A 784 -48.48 8.44 13.02
N ASP A 785 -48.39 9.56 12.33
CA ASP A 785 -49.47 10.35 11.71
C ASP A 785 -50.14 9.68 10.49
N GLY A 786 -49.85 8.40 10.21
CA GLY A 786 -50.38 7.67 9.06
C GLY A 786 -49.81 8.14 7.72
N THR A 787 -48.67 8.83 7.71
CA THR A 787 -47.95 9.21 6.49
C THR A 787 -46.51 8.67 6.45
N GLY A 788 -45.95 8.65 5.25
CA GLY A 788 -44.57 8.27 4.96
C GLY A 788 -44.17 8.81 3.60
N PHE A 789 -42.92 8.59 3.21
CA PHE A 789 -42.43 9.03 1.90
C PHE A 789 -41.34 8.12 1.34
N VAL A 790 -41.16 8.25 0.02
CA VAL A 790 -40.28 7.44 -0.81
C VAL A 790 -39.57 8.34 -1.82
N GLU A 791 -38.27 8.14 -2.05
CA GLU A 791 -37.48 8.90 -3.02
C GLU A 791 -37.01 7.98 -4.17
N TYR A 792 -37.08 8.50 -5.39
CA TYR A 792 -36.73 7.81 -6.64
C TYR A 792 -35.54 8.48 -7.34
N GLU A 793 -34.89 7.79 -8.27
CA GLU A 793 -33.68 8.33 -8.93
C GLU A 793 -34.01 9.46 -9.94
N THR A 794 -35.14 9.37 -10.65
CA THR A 794 -35.57 10.43 -11.59
C THR A 794 -37.02 10.90 -11.36
N ALA A 795 -37.33 12.08 -11.91
CA ALA A 795 -38.70 12.60 -11.96
C ALA A 795 -39.67 11.73 -12.78
N ALA A 796 -39.15 10.95 -13.74
CA ALA A 796 -39.97 10.04 -14.56
C ALA A 796 -40.41 8.82 -13.73
N ASP A 797 -39.47 8.23 -12.97
CA ASP A 797 -39.75 7.11 -12.07
C ASP A 797 -40.77 7.51 -11.00
N LEU A 798 -40.57 8.69 -10.38
CA LEU A 798 -41.51 9.27 -9.43
C LEU A 798 -42.93 9.39 -10.00
N LYS A 799 -43.08 9.91 -11.22
CA LYS A 799 -44.39 10.05 -11.87
C LYS A 799 -45.03 8.69 -12.14
N THR A 800 -44.25 7.75 -12.69
CA THR A 800 -44.71 6.38 -12.98
C THR A 800 -45.02 5.58 -11.70
N ALA A 801 -44.36 5.88 -10.57
CA ALA A 801 -44.68 5.30 -9.28
C ALA A 801 -46.03 5.81 -8.74
N VAL A 802 -46.27 7.12 -8.77
CA VAL A 802 -47.57 7.73 -8.39
C VAL A 802 -48.70 7.13 -9.24
N GLU A 803 -48.54 7.10 -10.57
CA GLU A 803 -49.53 6.56 -11.51
C GLU A 803 -49.87 5.07 -11.32
N LYS A 804 -48.98 4.29 -10.68
CA LYS A 804 -49.16 2.85 -10.43
C LYS A 804 -49.58 2.48 -9.00
N LEU A 805 -49.47 3.40 -8.05
CA LEU A 805 -49.59 3.10 -6.61
C LEU A 805 -50.59 3.98 -5.87
N ASP A 806 -51.06 5.10 -6.44
CA ASP A 806 -52.22 5.81 -5.87
C ASP A 806 -53.46 4.90 -5.85
N ARG A 807 -54.22 4.96 -4.75
CA ARG A 807 -55.44 4.17 -4.50
C ARG A 807 -55.28 2.66 -4.57
N ARG A 808 -54.06 2.17 -4.30
CA ARG A 808 -53.81 0.74 -4.19
C ARG A 808 -53.98 0.27 -2.76
N GLU A 809 -54.46 -0.95 -2.59
CA GLU A 809 -54.59 -1.55 -1.25
C GLU A 809 -53.22 -1.90 -0.67
N PHE A 810 -52.99 -1.49 0.57
CA PHE A 810 -51.80 -1.78 1.36
C PHE A 810 -52.23 -2.16 2.78
N LYS A 811 -51.96 -3.41 3.19
CA LYS A 811 -52.33 -3.98 4.50
C LYS A 811 -53.82 -3.73 4.89
N GLY A 812 -54.74 -3.85 3.93
CA GLY A 812 -56.18 -3.65 4.15
C GLY A 812 -56.67 -2.20 4.17
N GLN A 813 -55.84 -1.23 3.76
CA GLN A 813 -56.22 0.18 3.62
C GLN A 813 -55.85 0.71 2.23
N GLU A 814 -56.69 1.56 1.64
CA GLU A 814 -56.40 2.25 0.38
C GLU A 814 -55.47 3.43 0.65
N VAL A 815 -54.26 3.43 0.09
CA VAL A 815 -53.27 4.51 0.32
C VAL A 815 -53.31 5.56 -0.78
N THR A 816 -53.13 6.83 -0.40
CA THR A 816 -53.05 7.95 -1.34
C THR A 816 -51.59 8.29 -1.61
N CYS A 817 -51.17 8.26 -2.88
CA CYS A 817 -49.79 8.57 -3.30
C CYS A 817 -49.77 9.91 -4.05
N ILE A 818 -49.00 10.87 -3.53
CA ILE A 818 -48.93 12.24 -4.08
C ILE A 818 -47.47 12.61 -4.35
N GLN A 819 -47.22 13.28 -5.48
CA GLN A 819 -45.91 13.83 -5.80
C GLN A 819 -45.57 14.99 -4.84
N ASP A 820 -44.45 14.89 -4.13
CA ASP A 820 -44.01 15.84 -3.10
C ASP A 820 -42.70 16.52 -3.54
N VAL A 821 -42.79 17.30 -4.62
CA VAL A 821 -41.66 18.11 -5.11
C VAL A 821 -41.45 19.26 -4.12
N SER A 822 -40.57 19.03 -3.15
CA SER A 822 -40.15 20.07 -2.20
C SER A 822 -39.24 21.07 -2.92
N ASP A 823 -39.69 22.32 -3.08
CA ASP A 823 -38.78 23.43 -3.36
C ASP A 823 -37.72 23.50 -2.23
N PRO A 824 -36.44 23.76 -2.55
CA PRO A 824 -35.41 23.86 -1.53
C PRO A 824 -35.72 25.02 -0.56
N PRO A 825 -35.58 24.82 0.77
CA PRO A 825 -35.98 25.83 1.74
C PRO A 825 -35.19 27.12 1.54
N PRO A 826 -35.83 28.30 1.62
CA PRO A 826 -35.18 29.57 1.38
C PRO A 826 -34.05 29.82 2.40
N PRO A 827 -32.95 30.49 1.99
CA PRO A 827 -31.83 30.77 2.87
C PRO A 827 -32.26 31.64 4.08
N PRO A 828 -31.58 31.51 5.24
CA PRO A 828 -31.94 32.22 6.45
C PRO A 828 -31.91 33.75 6.24
N PRO A 829 -32.82 34.51 6.88
CA PRO A 829 -33.05 35.91 6.54
C PRO A 829 -31.81 36.78 6.81
N PHE A 830 -31.37 37.48 5.76
CA PHE A 830 -30.28 38.45 5.80
C PHE A 830 -30.56 39.53 6.86
N LYS A 831 -29.70 39.63 7.88
CA LYS A 831 -29.72 40.79 8.79
C LYS A 831 -29.06 41.98 8.09
N PRO A 832 -29.76 43.11 7.84
CA PRO A 832 -29.16 44.25 7.14
C PRO A 832 -28.05 44.89 7.97
N ARG A 833 -26.89 45.12 7.36
CA ARG A 833 -25.83 45.94 7.96
C ARG A 833 -26.15 47.41 7.68
N ALA A 834 -26.71 48.11 8.66
CA ALA A 834 -27.09 49.52 8.54
C ALA A 834 -25.86 50.44 8.32
N PRO A 835 -26.01 51.60 7.63
CA PRO A 835 -24.93 52.10 6.76
C PRO A 835 -24.23 53.40 7.21
N TYR A 836 -23.05 53.62 6.61
CA TYR A 836 -22.36 54.90 6.35
C TYR A 836 -22.02 55.86 7.51
N GLY A 837 -20.76 56.29 7.58
CA GLY A 837 -20.33 57.41 8.44
C GLY A 837 -18.81 57.62 8.49
N GLY A 838 -18.32 58.61 7.72
CA GLY A 838 -17.04 59.29 7.93
C GLY A 838 -17.18 60.74 7.43
N PRO A 839 -16.14 61.60 7.50
CA PRO A 839 -14.81 61.42 8.10
C PRO A 839 -14.57 62.33 9.32
N GLY A 840 -13.43 62.16 10.02
CA GLY A 840 -13.03 63.02 11.15
C GLY A 840 -11.51 63.05 11.36
N GLY A 841 -10.97 64.22 11.74
CA GLY A 841 -9.54 64.51 11.87
C GLY A 841 -8.92 64.23 13.26
N PRO A 842 -7.66 64.66 13.48
CA PRO A 842 -6.81 64.20 14.59
C PRO A 842 -6.82 65.11 15.85
N ASP A 843 -5.86 64.82 16.75
CA ASP A 843 -5.27 65.65 17.82
C ASP A 843 -5.75 65.50 19.29
N ASP A 844 -4.94 64.74 20.04
CA ASP A 844 -4.20 65.20 21.23
C ASP A 844 -4.92 65.39 22.60
N ARG A 845 -4.08 65.43 23.67
CA ARG A 845 -4.32 65.85 25.06
C ARG A 845 -5.02 64.89 26.02
N GLY A 846 -4.22 64.10 26.73
CA GLY A 846 -4.57 63.61 28.07
C GLY A 846 -4.31 64.65 29.17
N ARG A 847 -4.84 64.42 30.39
CA ARG A 847 -4.31 65.03 31.62
C ARG A 847 -4.66 64.26 32.89
N ASP A 848 -3.70 64.15 33.80
CA ASP A 848 -3.76 63.38 35.04
C ASP A 848 -4.63 64.00 36.15
N ARG A 849 -5.05 63.16 37.12
CA ARG A 849 -5.04 63.54 38.54
C ARG A 849 -4.95 62.36 39.52
N TYR A 850 -3.90 62.43 40.35
CA TYR A 850 -3.72 61.84 41.68
C TYR A 850 -4.99 61.97 42.60
N ARG A 851 -5.18 61.24 43.73
CA ARG A 851 -4.18 60.66 44.65
C ARG A 851 -4.72 59.53 45.57
N SER A 852 -3.91 58.47 45.69
CA SER A 852 -3.63 57.55 46.82
C SER A 852 -4.45 57.56 48.14
N ARG A 853 -4.68 56.35 48.70
CA ARG A 853 -4.29 55.99 50.09
C ARG A 853 -4.26 54.47 50.35
N SER A 854 -3.30 53.98 51.14
CA SER A 854 -3.15 52.57 51.58
C SER A 854 -2.25 52.46 52.82
N PRO A 855 -2.49 51.49 53.71
CA PRO A 855 -1.47 50.80 54.53
C PRO A 855 -1.40 49.31 54.12
N MET A 856 -0.26 48.71 53.74
CA MET A 856 0.92 48.35 54.57
C MET A 856 0.58 47.54 55.83
N GLY A 857 1.17 46.36 56.07
CA GLY A 857 2.18 45.56 55.34
C GLY A 857 2.24 44.13 55.92
N ARG A 858 3.20 43.22 55.63
CA ARG A 858 4.44 43.21 54.81
C ARG A 858 4.43 41.90 53.99
N ARG A 859 5.00 41.77 52.78
CA ARG A 859 6.41 41.92 52.36
C ARG A 859 6.42 42.22 50.83
N GLY A 860 7.41 42.94 50.28
CA GLY A 860 7.31 43.50 48.90
C GLY A 860 8.26 42.92 47.84
N TYR A 861 7.73 42.71 46.62
CA TYR A 861 8.02 43.44 45.34
C TYR A 861 9.42 44.06 45.11
N PRO A 862 9.87 44.30 43.83
CA PRO A 862 9.65 43.61 42.52
C PRO A 862 10.95 43.61 41.63
N PRO A 863 10.93 43.50 40.28
CA PRO A 863 10.52 42.38 39.39
C PRO A 863 11.61 41.90 38.37
N ALA A 864 11.34 40.79 37.66
CA ALA A 864 12.04 40.28 36.44
C ALA A 864 13.52 39.82 36.61
N PRO A 865 14.15 39.12 35.64
CA PRO A 865 13.63 38.46 34.41
C PRO A 865 13.92 36.93 34.38
N TYR A 866 13.89 36.32 33.18
CA TYR A 866 14.63 35.16 32.62
C TYR A 866 15.36 34.10 33.50
N ASP A 867 15.32 32.85 33.01
CA ASP A 867 16.31 31.75 33.08
C ASP A 867 16.52 30.79 34.29
N ASP A 868 16.37 29.49 33.95
CA ASP A 868 17.29 28.34 34.19
C ASP A 868 17.34 27.55 35.54
N TYR A 869 18.12 26.45 35.49
CA TYR A 869 18.37 25.32 36.40
C TYR A 869 17.43 24.09 36.24
N TYR A 870 17.97 22.86 36.15
CA TYR A 870 19.26 22.38 36.71
C TYR A 870 20.44 22.16 35.75
N ASP A 871 21.64 22.39 36.31
CA ASP A 871 22.97 22.20 35.72
C ASP A 871 23.86 21.34 36.66
N ARG A 872 25.06 20.95 36.16
CA ARG A 872 26.22 20.28 36.78
C ARG A 872 26.27 18.77 36.56
N ARG A 873 27.37 18.18 36.08
CA ARG A 873 28.79 18.58 36.23
C ARG A 873 29.64 18.34 34.97
N GLY A 874 30.54 19.27 34.65
CA GLY A 874 31.73 19.04 33.82
C GLY A 874 33.04 19.22 34.62
N PRO A 875 34.17 18.60 34.21
CA PRO A 875 35.47 18.76 34.86
C PRO A 875 36.21 20.06 34.43
N PRO A 876 37.13 20.59 35.26
CA PRO A 876 37.68 21.94 35.08
C PRO A 876 38.90 22.04 34.14
N ARG A 877 39.16 23.25 33.63
CA ARG A 877 40.44 23.66 33.02
C ARG A 877 41.24 24.54 34.00
N GLY A 878 42.58 24.45 33.96
CA GLY A 878 43.42 25.52 34.50
C GLY A 878 44.88 25.18 34.76
N TYR A 879 45.76 25.42 33.78
CA TYR A 879 47.08 26.02 34.03
C TYR A 879 47.68 26.64 32.75
N SER A 880 48.72 27.46 32.90
CA SER A 880 49.54 28.02 31.82
C SER A 880 50.96 28.21 32.37
N PRO A 881 52.03 28.05 31.56
CA PRO A 881 52.64 29.28 31.02
C PRO A 881 53.46 29.17 29.71
N ARG A 882 53.49 30.31 28.99
CA ARG A 882 54.64 30.94 28.28
C ARG A 882 55.20 30.40 26.95
N ARG A 883 55.53 31.41 26.12
CA ARG A 883 56.59 31.50 25.08
C ARG A 883 56.36 30.74 23.76
N ASP A 884 56.82 31.25 22.61
CA ASP A 884 57.56 32.50 22.31
C ASP A 884 57.10 33.16 21.00
N ASP A 885 57.45 34.44 20.82
CA ASP A 885 57.28 35.21 19.57
C ASP A 885 58.21 34.70 18.45
N TYR A 886 57.83 34.90 17.18
CA TYR A 886 58.47 35.93 16.33
C TYR A 886 57.84 36.04 14.92
N ARG A 887 58.09 37.17 14.25
CA ARG A 887 57.36 37.65 13.07
C ARG A 887 58.32 38.07 11.93
N ARG A 888 57.86 37.90 10.68
CA ARG A 888 58.34 38.49 9.39
C ARG A 888 59.33 37.70 8.50
N ARG A 889 59.27 38.05 7.20
CA ARG A 889 60.25 37.93 6.08
C ARG A 889 60.27 36.66 5.19
N THR A 890 59.50 36.73 4.10
CA THR A 890 59.98 36.51 2.71
C THR A 890 61.19 37.43 2.37
N PRO A 891 62.01 37.22 1.31
CA PRO A 891 61.70 36.62 0.00
C PRO A 891 62.75 35.55 -0.49
N PRO A 892 63.26 35.48 -1.75
CA PRO A 892 62.68 34.67 -2.85
C PRO A 892 63.63 33.79 -3.73
N ARG A 893 63.02 32.99 -4.63
CA ARG A 893 63.49 32.58 -5.99
C ARG A 893 64.61 31.50 -6.17
N GLU A 894 64.70 31.05 -7.44
CA GLU A 894 65.75 30.22 -8.11
C GLU A 894 65.83 28.70 -7.77
N PHE A 895 66.30 27.79 -8.65
CA PHE A 895 66.26 27.67 -10.13
C PHE A 895 66.57 26.19 -10.56
N TYR A 896 66.60 25.90 -11.89
CA TYR A 896 66.83 24.63 -12.62
C TYR A 896 65.55 23.81 -12.94
N ASP A 897 65.12 23.52 -14.18
CA ASP A 897 65.77 23.07 -15.45
C ASP A 897 66.10 21.54 -15.40
N ARG A 898 65.87 20.67 -16.40
CA ARG A 898 65.60 20.85 -17.86
C ARG A 898 64.94 19.61 -18.52
N ARG A 899 64.56 19.74 -19.82
CA ARG A 899 64.22 18.73 -20.87
C ARG A 899 62.76 18.25 -20.94
N ASP A 900 62.19 17.86 -22.10
CA ASP A 900 62.27 18.22 -23.55
C ASP A 900 61.47 17.13 -24.32
N GLY A 901 60.80 17.31 -25.47
CA GLY A 901 60.43 18.49 -26.27
C GLY A 901 58.92 18.44 -26.64
N GLY A 902 58.31 19.31 -27.47
CA GLY A 902 58.59 19.59 -28.89
C GLY A 902 57.68 18.70 -29.77
N TYR A 903 56.80 19.18 -30.67
CA TYR A 903 56.69 20.40 -31.50
C TYR A 903 55.18 20.76 -31.74
N GLY A 904 54.73 21.93 -32.20
CA GLY A 904 55.38 23.23 -32.43
C GLY A 904 54.52 24.30 -33.16
N ARG A 905 54.80 25.59 -32.88
CA ARG A 905 54.51 26.86 -33.62
C ARG A 905 53.07 27.38 -33.91
N SER A 906 52.95 28.71 -33.82
CA SER A 906 51.83 29.64 -34.17
C SER A 906 52.47 30.86 -34.93
N PRO A 907 52.03 32.16 -34.91
CA PRO A 907 50.84 32.89 -34.39
C PRO A 907 50.10 33.60 -35.60
N PRO A 908 49.78 34.92 -35.75
CA PRO A 908 49.56 36.09 -34.85
C PRO A 908 48.38 37.07 -35.19
N ARG A 909 48.14 38.08 -34.31
CA ARG A 909 47.25 39.29 -34.44
C ARG A 909 45.73 39.00 -34.40
N GLY A 910 44.81 39.86 -33.92
CA GLY A 910 44.81 41.21 -33.27
C GLY A 910 43.41 41.88 -33.47
N ARG A 911 42.87 42.85 -32.71
CA ARG A 911 43.30 43.65 -31.52
C ARG A 911 42.04 44.23 -30.77
N MET A 912 42.20 44.54 -29.48
CA MET A 912 41.45 45.47 -28.58
C MET A 912 40.77 46.73 -29.19
N PRO A 913 39.74 47.37 -28.55
CA PRO A 913 39.71 47.71 -27.11
C PRO A 913 38.38 47.65 -26.33
N ASP A 914 38.52 47.96 -25.03
CA ASP A 914 37.55 47.93 -23.92
C ASP A 914 36.73 49.23 -23.75
N GLU A 915 35.60 49.16 -23.03
CA GLU A 915 35.02 50.28 -22.27
C GLU A 915 34.35 49.76 -20.97
N TYR A 916 34.24 50.58 -19.92
CA TYR A 916 34.08 50.13 -18.52
C TYR A 916 32.79 50.63 -17.84
N GLY A 917 32.16 49.81 -17.00
CA GLY A 917 30.94 50.14 -16.24
C GLY A 917 31.04 49.79 -14.75
N PRO A 918 30.42 50.56 -13.83
CA PRO A 918 30.65 50.46 -12.38
C PRO A 918 29.88 49.31 -11.68
N PRO A 919 30.33 48.86 -10.50
CA PRO A 919 29.81 47.67 -9.82
C PRO A 919 28.45 47.87 -9.15
N ARG A 920 27.71 46.76 -8.95
CA ARG A 920 26.48 46.67 -8.15
C ARG A 920 26.66 45.75 -6.93
N PRO A 921 25.80 45.84 -5.90
CA PRO A 921 26.17 45.48 -4.53
C PRO A 921 26.25 43.98 -4.23
N ARG A 922 26.95 43.64 -3.14
CA ARG A 922 26.69 42.40 -2.40
C ARG A 922 25.28 42.44 -1.80
N TYR A 923 24.53 41.37 -1.95
CA TYR A 923 23.44 40.99 -1.04
C TYR A 923 23.87 39.74 -0.23
N PRO A 924 23.18 39.42 0.88
CA PRO A 924 23.75 38.61 1.96
C PRO A 924 23.71 37.10 1.71
N ASP A 925 24.31 36.37 2.65
CA ASP A 925 24.67 34.97 2.56
C ASP A 925 23.47 34.00 2.43
N ASP A 926 23.61 33.02 1.54
CA ASP A 926 22.76 31.84 1.46
C ASP A 926 23.12 30.87 2.61
N PRO A 927 22.17 30.49 3.48
CA PRO A 927 22.45 29.62 4.62
C PRO A 927 22.70 28.14 4.28
N TYR A 928 22.72 27.72 3.00
CA TYR A 928 22.83 26.30 2.60
C TYR A 928 24.07 25.88 1.79
N ASP A 929 25.05 26.74 1.50
CA ASP A 929 26.31 26.34 0.83
C ASP A 929 27.43 25.94 1.83
N ALA A 930 27.25 24.77 2.47
CA ALA A 930 28.21 24.18 3.40
C ALA A 930 29.45 23.57 2.70
N ARG A 931 30.33 24.40 2.16
CA ARG A 931 31.54 23.93 1.43
C ARG A 931 32.51 23.14 2.31
N ALA A 932 33.09 22.10 1.72
CA ALA A 932 33.86 21.08 2.41
C ALA A 932 35.11 21.61 3.15
N GLY A 933 35.24 21.20 4.42
CA GLY A 933 36.52 21.23 5.13
C GLY A 933 37.46 20.08 4.70
N PRO A 934 38.78 20.21 4.88
CA PRO A 934 39.73 19.15 4.57
C PRO A 934 39.59 17.95 5.53
N PRO A 935 39.87 16.71 5.07
CA PRO A 935 39.60 15.50 5.86
C PRO A 935 40.55 15.34 7.05
N PRO A 936 40.07 14.81 8.20
CA PRO A 936 40.93 14.40 9.31
C PRO A 936 41.80 13.18 8.94
N ARG A 937 42.84 12.94 9.74
CA ARG A 937 43.80 11.84 9.52
C ARG A 937 43.20 10.47 9.80
N ARG A 938 43.74 9.44 9.15
CA ARG A 938 43.44 8.03 9.45
C ARG A 938 43.69 7.70 10.92
N TYR A 939 42.85 6.83 11.45
CA TYR A 939 43.22 5.81 12.43
C TYR A 939 43.20 4.45 11.72
N ASP A 940 44.07 3.54 12.12
CA ASP A 940 44.23 2.22 11.48
C ASP A 940 43.46 1.12 12.23
N ASP A 941 42.93 0.15 11.47
CA ASP A 941 42.19 -1.02 11.96
C ASP A 941 43.12 -2.27 11.98
N PRO A 942 43.37 -2.93 13.13
CA PRO A 942 44.56 -3.78 13.32
C PRO A 942 44.36 -5.28 13.02
N TYR A 943 44.01 -5.66 11.78
CA TYR A 943 44.02 -7.09 11.36
C TYR A 943 44.70 -7.36 10.01
N MET A 944 46.02 -7.19 9.94
CA MET A 944 46.87 -7.75 8.87
C MET A 944 48.26 -8.20 9.36
N ASN A 945 48.45 -9.51 9.49
CA ASN A 945 49.74 -10.23 9.60
C ASN A 945 49.48 -11.72 9.29
N GLY A 946 50.29 -12.45 8.52
CA GLY A 946 51.46 -12.05 7.74
C GLY A 946 52.17 -13.24 7.05
N HIS A 947 53.17 -12.92 6.21
CA HIS A 947 54.18 -13.84 5.59
C HIS A 947 53.69 -14.77 4.44
N GLY A 948 54.47 -15.03 3.37
CA GLY A 948 55.80 -14.55 2.98
C GLY A 948 56.15 -14.80 1.49
N ARG A 949 57.27 -14.24 1.01
CA ARG A 949 57.86 -14.33 -0.36
C ARG A 949 59.08 -15.32 -0.36
N PRO A 950 59.78 -15.69 -1.48
CA PRO A 950 60.05 -14.92 -2.70
C PRO A 950 60.19 -15.66 -4.08
N TYR A 951 60.62 -14.87 -5.08
CA TYR A 951 60.97 -15.09 -6.49
C TYR A 951 61.61 -16.43 -6.93
N ASP A 952 61.13 -16.99 -8.06
CA ASP A 952 61.65 -16.69 -9.43
C ASP A 952 60.49 -16.85 -10.47
N GLY A 953 60.57 -16.93 -11.81
CA GLY A 953 61.68 -16.96 -12.80
C GLY A 953 61.20 -16.83 -14.26
N GLY A 954 62.09 -16.91 -15.27
CA GLY A 954 61.78 -16.39 -16.63
C GLY A 954 62.08 -17.22 -17.90
N ARG A 955 61.03 -17.40 -18.75
CA ARG A 955 61.01 -17.61 -20.24
C ARG A 955 61.67 -18.91 -20.81
N PRO A 956 61.46 -19.22 -22.12
CA PRO A 956 60.25 -19.50 -22.93
C PRO A 956 60.18 -21.04 -23.23
N PRO A 957 59.70 -21.63 -24.37
CA PRO A 957 58.89 -21.20 -25.53
C PRO A 957 57.68 -22.15 -25.83
N SER A 958 57.27 -22.29 -27.10
CA SER A 958 56.26 -23.24 -27.64
C SER A 958 56.90 -24.44 -28.38
N PRO A 959 56.14 -25.46 -28.82
CA PRO A 959 55.82 -25.52 -30.25
C PRO A 959 54.43 -26.11 -30.63
N ARG A 960 54.17 -26.21 -31.94
CA ARG A 960 52.96 -26.74 -32.60
C ARG A 960 52.98 -28.28 -32.71
N GLY A 961 51.82 -28.90 -32.88
CA GLY A 961 51.70 -30.31 -33.30
C GLY A 961 50.26 -30.72 -33.62
N ALA A 962 50.05 -31.65 -34.56
CA ALA A 962 48.72 -32.10 -35.00
C ALA A 962 48.53 -33.63 -34.94
N ARG A 963 47.25 -34.03 -34.96
CA ARG A 963 46.65 -35.37 -35.23
C ARG A 963 47.52 -36.33 -36.09
N PRO A 964 47.40 -37.69 -36.01
CA PRO A 964 46.07 -38.35 -36.12
C PRO A 964 45.88 -39.83 -35.63
N ARG A 965 44.67 -40.36 -35.95
CA ARG A 965 44.24 -41.77 -36.21
C ARG A 965 43.81 -42.70 -35.06
N SER A 966 42.79 -43.51 -35.39
CA SER A 966 42.10 -44.58 -34.62
C SER A 966 42.58 -45.98 -35.08
N PRO A 967 42.16 -47.12 -34.46
CA PRO A 967 40.93 -47.83 -34.91
C PRO A 967 40.17 -48.74 -33.89
N GLY A 968 38.90 -49.08 -34.20
CA GLY A 968 38.14 -50.24 -33.62
C GLY A 968 37.66 -50.12 -32.15
N GLY A 969 36.61 -50.81 -31.67
CA GLY A 969 35.62 -51.72 -32.28
C GLY A 969 34.37 -51.90 -31.37
N ARG A 970 33.29 -52.53 -31.87
CA ARG A 970 31.92 -52.69 -31.27
C ARG A 970 31.55 -54.19 -31.13
N PRO A 971 30.32 -54.61 -30.67
CA PRO A 971 29.37 -54.12 -29.65
C PRO A 971 29.07 -55.27 -28.61
N PRO A 972 27.87 -55.47 -27.97
CA PRO A 972 26.54 -55.71 -28.59
C PRO A 972 25.30 -54.99 -28.00
N TYR A 973 24.33 -54.68 -28.89
CA TYR A 973 22.84 -54.86 -28.86
C TYR A 973 22.02 -54.82 -27.53
N ASP A 974 20.79 -54.28 -27.44
CA ASP A 974 19.90 -53.47 -28.34
C ASP A 974 18.78 -52.75 -27.50
N ALA A 975 17.61 -52.22 -27.90
CA ALA A 975 16.73 -52.29 -29.10
C ALA A 975 15.82 -51.01 -29.29
N ALA A 976 14.71 -51.10 -30.05
CA ALA A 976 13.62 -50.11 -30.25
C ALA A 976 12.27 -50.87 -30.53
N PRO A 977 11.20 -50.39 -31.24
CA PRO A 977 10.73 -49.07 -31.75
C PRO A 977 9.37 -48.62 -31.11
N ALA A 978 8.78 -47.41 -31.22
CA ALA A 978 8.65 -46.32 -32.22
C ALA A 978 7.41 -46.42 -33.15
N ASP A 979 6.64 -45.31 -33.32
CA ASP A 979 5.82 -45.02 -34.50
C ASP A 979 5.37 -43.53 -34.63
N TYR A 980 5.01 -43.05 -35.83
CA TYR A 980 4.62 -41.64 -36.11
C TYR A 980 3.92 -41.46 -37.50
N PRO A 981 2.74 -40.79 -37.62
CA PRO A 981 2.15 -40.41 -38.92
C PRO A 981 2.54 -38.99 -39.42
N PRO A 982 2.40 -38.67 -40.73
CA PRO A 982 3.12 -37.55 -41.37
C PRO A 982 2.29 -36.27 -41.67
N ARG A 983 3.00 -35.20 -42.09
CA ARG A 983 2.43 -33.93 -42.59
C ARG A 983 1.87 -34.06 -44.02
N GLY A 984 0.73 -33.39 -44.26
CA GLY A 984 0.28 -33.01 -45.62
C GLY A 984 0.78 -31.62 -46.04
N ARG A 985 0.61 -31.27 -47.33
CA ARG A 985 0.91 -29.94 -47.89
C ARG A 985 -0.36 -29.09 -48.00
N TYR A 986 -0.31 -27.83 -47.59
CA TYR A 986 -0.25 -26.69 -48.53
C TYR A 986 0.31 -25.46 -47.82
#